data_AF-A0A2J6HH51-F1
#
_entry.id   AF-A0A2J6HH51-F1
#
_cell.length_a   1.000
_cell.length_b   1.000
_cell.length_c   1.000
_cell.angle_alpha   90.00
_cell.angle_beta   90.00
_cell.angle_gamma   90.00
#
_symmetry.space_group_name_H-M   'P 1'
#
loop_
_entity.id
_entity.type
_entity.pdbx_description
1 polymer ?
#
loop_
_entity_poly.entity_id
_entity_poly.type
_entity_poly.pdbx_seq_one_letter_code
_entity_poly.pdbx_strand_id
1 'polypeptide(L)'
;MKRTFGLLISLCLLFSLANAQNWLTLIPQEKKEELKFEDYSGAFNNYWMDRAYENGQAHKHFKRLEWYISPRLDEKGNVPSALYYEQIERISSQRKFKDDRWGEWTNLGPDYTPYWWQQGRLSGSGRLDYVEFHPGDTNTIWVGAHTGGLWKTTDGGQSWYTTTDHLPSIGVSSIVVNPQDPDILYIGTGDRDTWVAFGIGVLKSVDGGETWEQTGLIYELPQNAVINKLLIHPLQPEILYAATNQGIYKTMDAAESWTLLVQGHFRDLHFMEGNYGVLYSTSYNAYGNAKIYKSIDAGNSWFSVGTESIIPSQVCRIALATTPANPNVLYAICSRKYPSTYLYGVFKSEDSGASWEETLSGEDLNLLGRSAYGSDTEGYGWYTLTIAASPDDENVIYTGGINLWKSSDGGYNWEILTHETPGTLNTYNTWVDYHALRFRPGTDQLFCCHDGGIIKTYDHGEDFSNISDGLSILQIYKIGLAPSNEELALCGPQDQFTMYKQNETDWNCIYFGESGENFFDISDAQTFYVSGYGGGFRRTTNGGSSFQNVTPQGVSLYNWLAPFTSHPNDPNTIFLGVNDVYRSFNQGSSWDKLSENLSLSSQLTLLEVAPSNPEVMVAGTANVLWRTKDGGQNWEIISSSLPGFEITDMCISSADAGRFYVTLGGFSEGEKVFTSNNYGVTWENISLNLPNVPATCIVYQNNTDDA
;
A
#
# COMPACT_ATOMS: atom_id res chain seq x y z
N MET A 1 21.62 0.11 -3.55
CA MET A 1 20.74 -0.90 -4.17
C MET A 1 21.00 -2.30 -3.64
N LYS A 2 22.18 -2.88 -3.92
CA LYS A 2 22.55 -4.28 -3.60
C LYS A 2 22.40 -4.71 -2.13
N ARG A 3 22.92 -3.92 -1.19
CA ARG A 3 22.73 -4.16 0.27
C ARG A 3 21.37 -3.73 0.80
N THR A 4 20.66 -2.86 0.06
CA THR A 4 19.38 -2.28 0.47
C THR A 4 18.21 -3.22 0.19
N PHE A 5 18.26 -3.99 -0.91
CA PHE A 5 17.23 -4.96 -1.29
C PHE A 5 17.20 -6.18 -0.36
N GLY A 6 18.36 -6.71 0.04
CA GLY A 6 18.45 -7.75 1.06
C GLY A 6 17.97 -7.28 2.45
N LEU A 7 18.12 -5.99 2.77
CA LEU A 7 17.55 -5.37 3.97
C LEU A 7 16.02 -5.23 3.87
N LEU A 8 15.49 -4.97 2.67
CA LEU A 8 14.07 -4.75 2.34
C LEU A 8 13.22 -6.01 2.55
N ILE A 9 13.71 -7.13 2.01
CA ILE A 9 13.15 -8.46 2.21
C ILE A 9 13.26 -8.84 3.68
N SER A 10 14.39 -8.54 4.32
CA SER A 10 14.58 -8.75 5.75
C SER A 10 13.72 -7.86 6.64
N LEU A 11 13.13 -6.75 6.17
CA LEU A 11 12.29 -5.87 7.00
C LEU A 11 10.80 -6.20 6.88
N CYS A 12 10.34 -6.61 5.70
CA CYS A 12 8.95 -7.03 5.50
C CYS A 12 8.63 -8.39 6.15
N LEU A 13 9.64 -9.22 6.41
CA LEU A 13 9.49 -10.66 6.71
C LEU A 13 9.63 -11.10 8.15
N LEU A 14 9.80 -10.14 9.02
CA LEU A 14 10.56 -10.36 10.24
C LEU A 14 9.67 -10.04 11.47
N PHE A 15 8.36 -9.90 11.24
CA PHE A 15 7.29 -9.81 12.25
C PHE A 15 6.99 -11.17 12.89
N SER A 16 7.92 -11.65 13.72
CA SER A 16 7.66 -12.41 14.96
C SER A 16 8.93 -13.16 15.41
N LEU A 17 9.42 -12.82 16.60
CA LEU A 17 10.56 -13.50 17.21
C LEU A 17 10.13 -14.80 17.89
N ALA A 18 10.18 -15.86 17.11
CA ALA A 18 10.63 -17.20 17.54
C ALA A 18 10.89 -18.09 16.32
N ASN A 19 10.15 -17.87 15.21
CA ASN A 19 10.14 -18.76 14.05
C ASN A 19 10.71 -18.14 12.75
N ALA A 20 10.70 -16.80 12.58
CA ALA A 20 11.17 -16.15 11.35
C ALA A 20 12.70 -16.32 11.11
N GLN A 21 13.48 -16.57 12.16
CA GLN A 21 14.93 -16.74 12.06
C GLN A 21 15.34 -18.10 11.45
N ASN A 22 14.43 -19.06 11.39
CA ASN A 22 14.72 -20.41 10.90
C ASN A 22 14.72 -20.53 9.37
N TRP A 23 13.86 -19.80 8.64
CA TRP A 23 13.80 -19.90 7.17
C TRP A 23 14.96 -19.18 6.49
N LEU A 24 15.45 -18.08 7.07
CA LEU A 24 16.65 -17.37 6.59
C LEU A 24 17.88 -18.29 6.54
N THR A 25 17.91 -19.35 7.37
CA THR A 25 18.98 -20.37 7.33
C THR A 25 18.92 -21.26 6.09
N LEU A 26 17.76 -21.33 5.42
CA LEU A 26 17.57 -22.07 4.17
C LEU A 26 18.03 -21.27 2.95
N ILE A 27 18.32 -19.97 3.10
CA ILE A 27 18.92 -19.17 2.03
C ILE A 27 20.34 -19.70 1.78
N PRO A 28 20.75 -19.93 0.52
CA PRO A 28 22.08 -20.41 0.18
C PRO A 28 23.20 -19.50 0.72
N GLN A 29 23.82 -19.90 1.85
CA GLN A 29 24.85 -19.09 2.53
C GLN A 29 26.18 -19.02 1.75
N GLU A 30 26.45 -20.00 0.88
CA GLU A 30 27.72 -20.15 0.16
C GLU A 30 27.65 -19.72 -1.32
N LYS A 31 26.55 -19.07 -1.73
CA LYS A 31 26.41 -18.59 -3.12
C LYS A 31 27.51 -17.55 -3.40
N LYS A 32 28.39 -17.86 -4.36
CA LYS A 32 29.47 -16.93 -4.80
C LYS A 32 28.93 -15.71 -5.54
N GLU A 33 27.73 -15.84 -6.09
CA GLU A 33 26.97 -14.78 -6.72
C GLU A 33 26.04 -14.12 -5.70
N GLU A 34 25.59 -12.92 -6.01
CA GLU A 34 24.67 -12.15 -5.17
C GLU A 34 23.31 -12.86 -5.03
N LEU A 35 22.70 -12.79 -3.84
CA LEU A 35 21.36 -13.31 -3.60
C LEU A 35 20.33 -12.48 -4.37
N LYS A 36 19.39 -13.16 -5.01
CA LYS A 36 18.28 -12.58 -5.76
C LYS A 36 16.95 -12.80 -5.04
N PHE A 37 15.89 -12.10 -5.45
CA PHE A 37 14.56 -12.23 -4.85
C PHE A 37 14.09 -13.69 -4.80
N GLU A 38 14.36 -14.47 -5.84
CA GLU A 38 13.99 -15.88 -5.97
C GLU A 38 14.69 -16.77 -4.94
N ASP A 39 15.90 -16.42 -4.49
CA ASP A 39 16.59 -17.16 -3.40
C ASP A 39 15.83 -16.99 -2.08
N TYR A 40 15.30 -15.79 -1.81
CA TYR A 40 14.50 -15.51 -0.62
C TYR A 40 13.11 -16.12 -0.71
N SER A 41 12.42 -15.96 -1.84
CA SER A 41 11.12 -16.58 -2.12
C SER A 41 11.19 -18.10 -2.02
N GLY A 42 12.19 -18.73 -2.63
CA GLY A 42 12.40 -20.17 -2.55
C GLY A 42 12.64 -20.65 -1.12
N ALA A 43 13.53 -19.97 -0.37
CA ALA A 43 13.79 -20.31 1.03
C ALA A 43 12.54 -20.16 1.92
N PHE A 44 11.78 -19.08 1.72
CA PHE A 44 10.55 -18.80 2.45
C PHE A 44 9.48 -19.85 2.16
N ASN A 45 9.17 -20.09 0.88
CA ASN A 45 8.15 -21.06 0.47
C ASN A 45 8.53 -22.49 0.93
N ASN A 46 9.80 -22.88 0.82
CA ASN A 46 10.29 -24.18 1.31
C ASN A 46 10.12 -24.35 2.83
N TYR A 47 10.35 -23.29 3.60
CA TYR A 47 10.17 -23.34 5.05
C TYR A 47 8.72 -23.60 5.46
N TRP A 48 7.77 -23.00 4.73
CA TRP A 48 6.35 -23.08 5.03
C TRP A 48 5.63 -24.25 4.34
N MET A 49 6.29 -24.96 3.44
CA MET A 49 5.70 -26.06 2.66
C MET A 49 5.06 -27.16 3.54
N ASP A 50 5.73 -27.56 4.64
CA ASP A 50 5.29 -28.66 5.52
C ASP A 50 4.89 -28.19 6.93
N ARG A 51 4.70 -26.88 7.13
CA ARG A 51 4.40 -26.30 8.45
C ARG A 51 2.96 -25.83 8.50
N ALA A 52 2.31 -26.06 9.64
CA ALA A 52 1.11 -25.31 9.96
C ALA A 52 1.47 -23.82 10.03
N TYR A 53 0.66 -22.98 9.40
CA TYR A 53 0.86 -21.54 9.41
C TYR A 53 0.63 -21.00 10.83
N GLU A 54 1.70 -20.88 11.59
CA GLU A 54 1.72 -20.25 12.91
C GLU A 54 2.12 -18.79 12.74
N ASN A 55 1.23 -17.88 13.13
CA ASN A 55 1.40 -16.43 13.09
C ASN A 55 1.29 -15.81 11.67
N GLY A 56 0.04 -15.56 11.23
CA GLY A 56 -0.30 -15.22 9.84
C GLY A 56 0.16 -13.84 9.32
N GLN A 57 0.59 -12.91 10.18
CA GLN A 57 0.95 -11.54 9.79
C GLN A 57 2.21 -11.46 8.90
N ALA A 58 3.33 -12.04 9.34
CA ALA A 58 4.58 -12.03 8.54
C ALA A 58 4.43 -12.80 7.22
N HIS A 59 3.70 -13.93 7.27
CA HIS A 59 3.46 -14.71 6.07
C HIS A 59 2.58 -13.96 5.07
N LYS A 60 1.49 -13.35 5.55
CA LYS A 60 0.64 -12.45 4.75
C LYS A 60 1.47 -11.37 4.05
N HIS A 61 2.30 -10.64 4.80
CA HIS A 61 3.12 -9.56 4.24
C HIS A 61 4.15 -10.05 3.22
N PHE A 62 4.74 -11.25 3.43
CA PHE A 62 5.63 -11.82 2.41
C PHE A 62 4.90 -12.10 1.12
N LYS A 63 3.78 -12.83 1.20
CA LYS A 63 3.06 -13.29 0.01
C LYS A 63 2.51 -12.11 -0.80
N ARG A 64 2.12 -11.03 -0.12
CA ARG A 64 1.82 -9.74 -0.74
C ARG A 64 3.01 -9.15 -1.49
N LEU A 65 4.17 -9.06 -0.82
CA LEU A 65 5.40 -8.54 -1.42
C LEU A 65 5.82 -9.38 -2.63
N GLU A 66 5.76 -10.70 -2.49
CA GLU A 66 6.09 -11.65 -3.54
C GLU A 66 5.18 -11.46 -4.74
N TRP A 67 3.86 -11.47 -4.56
CA TRP A 67 2.89 -11.21 -5.62
C TRP A 67 3.12 -9.86 -6.33
N TYR A 68 3.50 -8.82 -5.58
CA TYR A 68 3.75 -7.51 -6.15
C TYR A 68 5.07 -7.45 -6.94
N ILE A 69 6.14 -8.01 -6.40
CA ILE A 69 7.50 -7.87 -6.95
C ILE A 69 7.80 -8.88 -8.04
N SER A 70 7.34 -10.12 -7.93
CA SER A 70 7.72 -11.21 -8.83
C SER A 70 7.46 -10.91 -10.31
N PRO A 71 6.29 -10.37 -10.73
CA PRO A 71 6.07 -10.05 -12.14
C PRO A 71 6.83 -8.80 -12.59
N ARG A 72 7.53 -8.09 -11.69
CA ARG A 72 8.29 -6.85 -11.96
C ARG A 72 9.80 -7.09 -11.98
N LEU A 73 10.23 -8.34 -12.08
CA LEU A 73 11.65 -8.69 -12.18
C LEU A 73 12.12 -8.70 -13.65
N ASP A 74 13.33 -8.20 -13.89
CA ASP A 74 14.05 -8.39 -15.15
C ASP A 74 14.64 -9.81 -15.24
N GLU A 75 15.25 -10.18 -16.38
CA GLU A 75 15.91 -11.48 -16.59
C GLU A 75 17.02 -11.78 -15.56
N LYS A 76 17.49 -10.76 -14.86
CA LYS A 76 18.55 -10.88 -13.85
C LYS A 76 17.97 -10.99 -12.43
N GLY A 77 16.66 -10.85 -12.23
CA GLY A 77 16.00 -10.89 -10.92
C GLY A 77 16.00 -9.54 -10.18
N ASN A 78 16.13 -8.42 -10.90
CA ASN A 78 16.07 -7.06 -10.34
C ASN A 78 14.78 -6.36 -10.74
N VAL A 79 14.32 -5.40 -9.93
CA VAL A 79 13.27 -4.46 -10.35
C VAL A 79 13.92 -3.29 -11.11
N PRO A 80 13.78 -3.17 -12.44
CA PRO A 80 14.42 -2.11 -13.22
C PRO A 80 13.59 -0.82 -13.16
N SER A 81 13.51 -0.17 -11.99
CA SER A 81 12.65 1.00 -11.77
C SER A 81 12.87 2.11 -12.80
N ALA A 82 14.11 2.30 -13.29
CA ALA A 82 14.44 3.28 -14.32
C ALA A 82 13.70 3.02 -15.64
N LEU A 83 13.74 1.77 -16.12
CA LEU A 83 13.04 1.38 -17.33
C LEU A 83 11.52 1.49 -17.16
N TYR A 84 10.99 1.08 -16.00
CA TYR A 84 9.56 1.23 -15.71
C TYR A 84 9.11 2.68 -15.84
N TYR A 85 9.87 3.60 -15.27
CA TYR A 85 9.61 5.04 -15.36
C TYR A 85 9.73 5.60 -16.77
N GLU A 86 10.82 5.27 -17.48
CA GLU A 86 11.01 5.70 -18.88
C GLU A 86 9.84 5.27 -19.77
N GLN A 87 9.31 4.07 -19.54
CA GLN A 87 8.12 3.58 -20.26
C GLN A 87 6.86 4.35 -19.87
N ILE A 88 6.65 4.66 -18.59
CA ILE A 88 5.48 5.44 -18.17
C ILE A 88 5.56 6.88 -18.67
N GLU A 89 6.73 7.52 -18.64
CA GLU A 89 6.93 8.85 -19.25
C GLU A 89 6.65 8.82 -20.76
N ARG A 90 7.12 7.77 -21.45
CA ARG A 90 6.82 7.57 -22.88
C ARG A 90 5.32 7.44 -23.13
N ILE A 91 4.61 6.64 -22.33
CA ILE A 91 3.14 6.49 -22.45
C ILE A 91 2.44 7.82 -22.14
N SER A 92 2.86 8.50 -21.07
CA SER A 92 2.23 9.75 -20.61
C SER A 92 2.44 10.90 -21.60
N SER A 93 3.61 10.97 -22.24
CA SER A 93 3.87 11.94 -23.31
C SER A 93 3.08 11.64 -24.59
N GLN A 94 2.81 10.36 -24.89
CA GLN A 94 1.91 9.96 -25.98
C GLN A 94 0.43 10.27 -25.67
N ARG A 95 0.02 10.14 -24.40
CA ARG A 95 -1.33 10.51 -23.91
C ARG A 95 -1.67 12.00 -24.02
N LYS A 96 -0.67 12.89 -24.13
CA LYS A 96 -0.91 14.33 -24.33
C LYS A 96 -1.60 14.65 -25.66
N PHE A 97 -1.62 13.71 -26.60
CA PHE A 97 -2.42 13.84 -27.82
C PHE A 97 -3.80 13.21 -27.58
N LYS A 98 -4.83 14.06 -27.38
CA LYS A 98 -6.23 13.62 -27.40
C LYS A 98 -6.48 12.87 -28.70
N ASP A 99 -6.64 11.58 -28.59
CA ASP A 99 -7.09 10.74 -29.67
C ASP A 99 -8.55 10.40 -29.40
N ASP A 100 -9.46 10.84 -30.27
CA ASP A 100 -10.91 10.59 -30.18
C ASP A 100 -11.27 9.08 -30.28
N ARG A 101 -10.27 8.20 -30.30
CA ARG A 101 -10.37 6.73 -30.30
C ARG A 101 -10.49 6.11 -28.91
N TRP A 102 -10.35 6.89 -27.84
CA TRP A 102 -10.40 6.36 -26.47
C TRP A 102 -11.83 6.48 -25.92
N GLY A 103 -12.34 5.40 -25.31
CA GLY A 103 -13.66 5.41 -24.69
C GLY A 103 -13.75 6.43 -23.54
N GLU A 104 -14.97 6.86 -23.24
CA GLU A 104 -15.26 7.66 -22.05
C GLU A 104 -14.98 6.82 -20.79
N TRP A 105 -13.98 7.20 -20.00
CA TRP A 105 -13.66 6.53 -18.73
C TRP A 105 -14.47 7.16 -17.60
N THR A 106 -15.12 6.32 -16.81
CA THR A 106 -15.86 6.73 -15.60
C THR A 106 -15.39 5.93 -14.40
N ASN A 107 -15.24 6.60 -13.26
CA ASN A 107 -14.98 5.94 -11.99
C ASN A 107 -16.24 5.18 -11.54
N LEU A 108 -16.11 3.89 -11.22
CA LEU A 108 -17.22 3.05 -10.73
C LEU A 108 -17.31 2.98 -9.20
N GLY A 109 -16.37 3.62 -8.50
CA GLY A 109 -16.24 3.60 -7.04
C GLY A 109 -15.51 2.35 -6.50
N PRO A 110 -15.49 2.18 -5.17
CA PRO A 110 -16.09 3.07 -4.18
C PRO A 110 -15.38 4.42 -4.13
N ASP A 111 -16.15 5.50 -4.17
CA ASP A 111 -15.69 6.87 -3.99
C ASP A 111 -16.14 7.45 -2.64
N TYR A 112 -16.90 6.73 -1.83
CA TYR A 112 -17.19 7.07 -0.43
C TYR A 112 -16.69 5.96 0.50
N THR A 113 -16.50 6.27 1.78
CA THR A 113 -16.02 5.30 2.78
C THR A 113 -17.06 4.20 3.02
N PRO A 114 -16.82 2.95 2.57
CA PRO A 114 -17.84 1.92 2.67
C PRO A 114 -18.03 1.48 4.13
N TYR A 115 -19.28 1.22 4.53
CA TYR A 115 -19.63 0.81 5.89
C TYR A 115 -20.05 -0.66 5.94
N TRP A 116 -19.65 -1.36 7.00
CA TRP A 116 -20.11 -2.70 7.29
C TRP A 116 -21.19 -2.69 8.37
N TRP A 117 -22.45 -2.53 7.95
CA TRP A 117 -23.60 -2.41 8.84
C TRP A 117 -23.78 -3.59 9.81
N GLN A 118 -23.43 -4.82 9.41
CA GLN A 118 -23.56 -6.02 10.26
C GLN A 118 -22.56 -6.01 11.42
N GLN A 119 -21.39 -5.40 11.23
CA GLN A 119 -20.31 -5.34 12.22
C GLN A 119 -20.22 -3.98 12.91
N GLY A 120 -20.97 -2.98 12.41
CA GLY A 120 -20.92 -1.60 12.85
C GLY A 120 -19.61 -0.89 12.50
N ARG A 121 -18.82 -1.41 11.56
CA ARG A 121 -17.44 -0.96 11.28
C ARG A 121 -17.37 -0.14 10.00
N LEU A 122 -16.67 0.99 10.04
CA LEU A 122 -16.19 1.65 8.83
C LEU A 122 -15.10 0.81 8.18
N SER A 123 -15.07 0.78 6.84
CA SER A 123 -13.86 0.44 6.10
C SER A 123 -13.04 1.71 5.84
N GLY A 124 -12.00 1.60 5.03
CA GLY A 124 -11.20 2.73 4.58
C GLY A 124 -11.48 3.10 3.13
N SER A 125 -11.17 4.34 2.74
CA SER A 125 -11.07 4.76 1.32
C SER A 125 -9.67 4.54 0.74
N GLY A 126 -8.73 4.03 1.54
CA GLY A 126 -7.30 3.85 1.24
C GLY A 126 -6.41 4.83 2.02
N ARG A 127 -5.09 4.68 1.87
CA ARG A 127 -4.11 5.34 2.75
C ARG A 127 -3.74 6.76 2.32
N LEU A 128 -3.81 7.69 3.28
CA LEU A 128 -3.28 9.04 3.17
C LEU A 128 -2.04 9.24 4.06
N ASP A 129 -1.00 9.84 3.50
CA ASP A 129 0.28 10.07 4.16
C ASP A 129 0.46 11.52 4.63
N TYR A 130 -0.33 12.47 4.10
CA TYR A 130 -0.16 13.89 4.37
C TYR A 130 -1.41 14.73 4.11
N VAL A 131 -1.51 15.86 4.81
CA VAL A 131 -2.52 16.92 4.60
C VAL A 131 -1.86 18.30 4.68
N GLU A 132 -2.29 19.21 3.81
CA GLU A 132 -1.84 20.60 3.74
C GLU A 132 -3.02 21.55 3.43
N PHE A 133 -2.93 22.78 3.90
CA PHE A 133 -4.04 23.73 3.88
C PHE A 133 -3.71 24.98 3.07
N HIS A 134 -4.73 25.54 2.42
CA HIS A 134 -4.61 26.88 1.85
C HIS A 134 -4.54 27.93 2.98
N PRO A 135 -3.60 28.89 2.95
CA PRO A 135 -3.34 29.80 4.06
C PRO A 135 -4.46 30.83 4.30
N GLY A 136 -5.29 31.09 3.29
CA GLY A 136 -6.37 32.09 3.35
C GLY A 136 -7.78 31.58 3.01
N ASP A 137 -7.94 30.28 2.74
CA ASP A 137 -9.23 29.69 2.34
C ASP A 137 -9.40 28.37 3.09
N THR A 138 -10.42 28.29 3.93
CA THR A 138 -10.60 27.12 4.78
C THR A 138 -11.17 25.92 4.03
N ASN A 139 -11.76 26.14 2.86
CA ASN A 139 -12.37 25.10 2.04
C ASN A 139 -11.36 24.38 1.15
N THR A 140 -10.22 25.00 0.86
CA THR A 140 -9.18 24.41 0.03
C THR A 140 -8.17 23.62 0.87
N ILE A 141 -8.12 22.31 0.64
CA ILE A 141 -7.24 21.35 1.34
C ILE A 141 -6.64 20.41 0.30
N TRP A 142 -5.37 20.06 0.48
CA TRP A 142 -4.70 19.03 -0.29
C TRP A 142 -4.32 17.85 0.59
N VAL A 143 -4.47 16.63 0.06
CA VAL A 143 -4.02 15.39 0.72
C VAL A 143 -3.17 14.56 -0.23
N GLY A 144 -2.15 13.90 0.33
CA GLY A 144 -1.22 13.05 -0.41
C GLY A 144 -1.50 11.59 -0.11
N ALA A 145 -1.78 10.81 -1.15
CA ALA A 145 -1.91 9.36 -1.06
C ALA A 145 -0.60 8.68 -1.44
N HIS A 146 -0.30 7.54 -0.82
CA HIS A 146 0.98 6.86 -1.01
C HIS A 146 1.18 6.23 -2.40
N THR A 147 0.10 5.80 -3.04
CA THR A 147 0.07 5.25 -4.42
C THR A 147 -1.16 5.73 -5.20
N GLY A 148 -1.83 6.79 -4.72
CA GLY A 148 -3.10 7.29 -5.26
C GLY A 148 -3.08 8.76 -5.69
N GLY A 149 -1.91 9.41 -5.66
CA GLY A 149 -1.73 10.78 -6.14
C GLY A 149 -1.99 11.87 -5.10
N LEU A 150 -2.02 13.12 -5.59
CA LEU A 150 -2.48 14.28 -4.85
C LEU A 150 -3.97 14.48 -5.09
N TRP A 151 -4.72 14.71 -4.01
CA TRP A 151 -6.13 15.06 -4.07
C TRP A 151 -6.37 16.43 -3.46
N LYS A 152 -7.31 17.17 -4.06
CA LYS A 152 -7.70 18.52 -3.68
C LYS A 152 -9.20 18.59 -3.46
N THR A 153 -9.60 19.32 -2.43
CA THR A 153 -10.98 19.76 -2.21
C THR A 153 -11.02 21.28 -2.24
N THR A 154 -12.15 21.85 -2.62
CA THR A 154 -12.44 23.30 -2.55
C THR A 154 -13.75 23.59 -1.82
N ASP A 155 -14.31 22.60 -1.13
CA ASP A 155 -15.57 22.67 -0.39
C ASP A 155 -15.46 22.13 1.06
N GLY A 156 -14.22 22.06 1.57
CA GLY A 156 -13.93 21.66 2.95
C GLY A 156 -13.93 20.14 3.20
N GLY A 157 -13.80 19.35 2.13
CA GLY A 157 -13.75 17.89 2.16
C GLY A 157 -15.11 17.21 1.93
N GLN A 158 -16.04 17.88 1.24
CA GLN A 158 -17.30 17.24 0.79
C GLN A 158 -17.11 16.54 -0.55
N SER A 159 -16.19 17.02 -1.38
CA SER A 159 -15.75 16.37 -2.60
C SER A 159 -14.25 16.53 -2.82
N TRP A 160 -13.65 15.58 -3.54
CA TRP A 160 -12.23 15.58 -3.89
C TRP A 160 -12.02 15.29 -5.37
N TYR A 161 -10.93 15.83 -5.93
CA TYR A 161 -10.45 15.51 -7.28
C TYR A 161 -8.93 15.41 -7.30
N THR A 162 -8.40 14.67 -8.28
CA THR A 162 -6.95 14.49 -8.53
C THR A 162 -6.56 15.09 -9.87
N THR A 163 -5.35 15.62 -9.93
CA THR A 163 -4.71 16.16 -11.15
C THR A 163 -3.46 15.35 -11.51
N THR A 164 -3.19 14.26 -10.80
CA THR A 164 -1.89 13.58 -10.82
C THR A 164 -1.88 12.22 -11.51
N ASP A 165 -3.01 11.76 -12.06
CA ASP A 165 -3.15 10.43 -12.70
C ASP A 165 -2.23 10.23 -13.92
N HIS A 166 -1.72 11.32 -14.48
CA HIS A 166 -0.80 11.31 -15.61
C HIS A 166 0.68 11.34 -15.18
N LEU A 167 0.96 11.47 -13.88
CA LEU A 167 2.32 11.49 -13.38
C LEU A 167 2.94 10.08 -13.44
N PRO A 168 4.23 9.98 -13.78
CA PRO A 168 4.90 8.68 -13.85
C PRO A 168 5.12 8.01 -12.49
N SER A 169 5.05 8.78 -11.40
CA SER A 169 4.91 8.28 -10.04
C SER A 169 3.83 9.10 -9.32
N ILE A 170 2.90 8.40 -8.67
CA ILE A 170 1.74 8.97 -7.98
C ILE A 170 1.80 8.77 -6.46
N GLY A 171 2.99 8.51 -5.91
CA GLY A 171 3.16 8.53 -4.45
C GLY A 171 3.46 9.93 -3.96
N VAL A 172 2.67 10.45 -3.02
CA VAL A 172 2.83 11.79 -2.44
C VAL A 172 2.98 11.70 -0.93
N SER A 173 4.21 11.89 -0.45
CA SER A 173 4.57 11.76 0.98
C SER A 173 4.62 13.09 1.72
N SER A 174 4.66 14.22 1.00
CA SER A 174 4.72 15.56 1.59
C SER A 174 4.20 16.61 0.62
N ILE A 175 3.56 17.64 1.15
CA ILE A 175 3.00 18.78 0.41
C ILE A 175 3.41 20.04 1.17
N VAL A 176 3.85 21.08 0.47
CA VAL A 176 4.00 22.43 1.04
C VAL A 176 3.38 23.46 0.10
N VAL A 177 2.64 24.41 0.66
CA VAL A 177 2.01 25.52 -0.05
C VAL A 177 2.77 26.79 0.26
N ASN A 178 3.04 27.61 -0.75
CA ASN A 178 3.63 28.93 -0.54
C ASN A 178 2.64 29.82 0.22
N PRO A 179 2.99 30.30 1.44
CA PRO A 179 2.07 31.06 2.28
C PRO A 179 1.76 32.46 1.75
N GLN A 180 2.55 32.96 0.80
CA GLN A 180 2.38 34.28 0.19
C GLN A 180 1.69 34.22 -1.18
N ASP A 181 1.73 33.06 -1.83
CA ASP A 181 1.13 32.80 -3.14
C ASP A 181 0.65 31.34 -3.22
N PRO A 182 -0.59 31.05 -2.81
CA PRO A 182 -1.09 29.67 -2.68
C PRO A 182 -1.24 28.90 -4.00
N ASP A 183 -1.11 29.57 -5.15
CA ASP A 183 -1.04 28.89 -6.44
C ASP A 183 0.30 28.15 -6.61
N ILE A 184 1.31 28.48 -5.81
CA ILE A 184 2.61 27.80 -5.82
C ILE A 184 2.63 26.70 -4.75
N LEU A 185 2.75 25.45 -5.20
CA LEU A 185 2.84 24.27 -4.34
C LEU A 185 4.03 23.39 -4.73
N TYR A 186 4.50 22.60 -3.77
CA TYR A 186 5.49 21.57 -4.00
C TYR A 186 5.04 20.24 -3.39
N ILE A 187 5.25 19.15 -4.13
CA ILE A 187 5.01 17.79 -3.62
C ILE A 187 6.31 17.00 -3.58
N GLY A 188 6.50 16.30 -2.47
CA GLY A 188 7.54 15.31 -2.28
C GLY A 188 7.03 13.95 -2.72
N THR A 189 7.68 13.35 -3.71
CA THR A 189 7.20 12.10 -4.31
C THR A 189 7.84 10.85 -3.71
N GLY A 190 7.11 9.73 -3.85
CA GLY A 190 7.46 8.41 -3.35
C GLY A 190 6.61 7.99 -2.15
N ASP A 191 6.77 6.73 -1.74
CA ASP A 191 6.20 6.20 -0.50
C ASP A 191 7.27 6.26 0.59
N ARG A 192 7.08 7.13 1.59
CA ARG A 192 8.02 7.21 2.71
C ARG A 192 7.89 6.01 3.62
N ASP A 193 6.69 5.53 3.92
CA ASP A 193 6.48 4.52 4.97
C ASP A 193 6.71 3.09 4.45
N THR A 194 6.72 2.90 3.13
CA THR A 194 7.06 1.64 2.46
C THR A 194 7.99 1.84 1.25
N TRP A 195 7.96 0.91 0.28
CA TRP A 195 8.77 0.94 -0.95
C TRP A 195 7.93 0.65 -2.21
N VAL A 196 6.60 0.79 -2.11
CA VAL A 196 5.68 0.45 -3.21
C VAL A 196 5.71 1.52 -4.31
N ALA A 197 5.74 2.81 -3.95
CA ALA A 197 5.94 3.91 -4.91
C ALA A 197 7.38 4.44 -4.83
N PHE A 198 8.05 4.51 -5.98
CA PHE A 198 9.36 5.14 -6.09
C PHE A 198 9.22 6.67 -6.13
N GLY A 199 10.16 7.39 -5.53
CA GLY A 199 10.21 8.85 -5.64
C GLY A 199 10.92 9.29 -6.92
N ILE A 200 10.44 10.40 -7.48
CA ILE A 200 11.00 11.07 -8.66
C ILE A 200 11.55 12.46 -8.31
N GLY A 201 11.59 12.77 -7.01
CA GLY A 201 12.08 14.03 -6.47
C GLY A 201 10.95 14.96 -6.04
N VAL A 202 11.18 16.26 -6.19
CA VAL A 202 10.20 17.31 -5.88
C VAL A 202 9.57 17.82 -7.18
N LEU A 203 8.24 17.86 -7.21
CA LEU A 203 7.48 18.51 -8.28
C LEU A 203 6.90 19.83 -7.79
N LYS A 204 6.74 20.78 -8.70
CA LYS A 204 6.23 22.14 -8.46
C LYS A 204 4.99 22.38 -9.30
N SER A 205 3.99 23.02 -8.70
CA SER A 205 2.84 23.61 -9.37
C SER A 205 2.89 25.13 -9.18
N VAL A 206 2.38 25.86 -10.16
CA VAL A 206 2.23 27.34 -10.14
C VAL A 206 0.80 27.78 -10.44
N ASP A 207 -0.16 26.84 -10.36
CA ASP A 207 -1.57 27.02 -10.71
C ASP A 207 -2.51 26.37 -9.69
N GLY A 208 -2.09 26.23 -8.43
CA GLY A 208 -2.94 25.72 -7.35
C GLY A 208 -3.05 24.18 -7.33
N GLY A 209 -2.10 23.49 -7.96
CA GLY A 209 -2.02 22.04 -8.04
C GLY A 209 -2.71 21.43 -9.27
N GLU A 210 -2.99 22.22 -10.31
CA GLU A 210 -3.65 21.73 -11.53
C GLU A 210 -2.64 21.10 -12.50
N THR A 211 -1.43 21.66 -12.60
CA THR A 211 -0.33 21.10 -13.38
C THR A 211 0.98 21.03 -12.59
N TRP A 212 1.86 20.11 -13.00
CA TRP A 212 3.08 19.77 -12.27
C TRP A 212 4.30 19.73 -13.18
N GLU A 213 5.38 20.38 -12.75
CA GLU A 213 6.67 20.40 -13.41
C GLU A 213 7.77 19.86 -12.48
N GLN A 214 8.83 19.31 -13.08
CA GLN A 214 10.01 18.88 -12.33
C GLN A 214 10.80 20.08 -11.79
N THR A 215 11.39 19.93 -10.61
CA THR A 215 12.28 20.94 -10.01
C THR A 215 13.75 20.57 -10.20
N GLY A 216 14.69 21.27 -9.55
CA GLY A 216 16.11 20.91 -9.55
C GLY A 216 16.47 19.66 -8.72
N LEU A 217 15.57 19.17 -7.86
CA LEU A 217 15.76 17.92 -7.11
C LEU A 217 14.96 16.81 -7.77
N ILE A 218 15.58 16.17 -8.75
CA ILE A 218 15.04 15.02 -9.48
C ILE A 218 15.89 13.80 -9.12
N TYR A 219 15.21 12.68 -8.90
CA TYR A 219 15.92 11.42 -8.71
C TYR A 219 16.05 10.67 -10.03
N GLU A 220 17.28 10.43 -10.42
CA GLU A 220 17.54 9.45 -11.47
C GLU A 220 17.26 8.07 -10.90
N LEU A 221 16.42 7.31 -11.57
CA LEU A 221 16.18 5.94 -11.18
C LEU A 221 17.42 5.10 -11.56
N PRO A 222 17.79 4.10 -10.75
CA PRO A 222 16.99 3.42 -9.73
C PRO A 222 17.40 3.79 -8.30
N GLN A 223 17.67 5.07 -8.00
CA GLN A 223 18.20 5.49 -6.68
C GLN A 223 17.31 5.09 -5.48
N ASN A 224 16.06 4.65 -5.72
CA ASN A 224 15.07 4.28 -4.69
C ASN A 224 14.93 5.40 -3.65
N ALA A 225 15.12 6.64 -4.12
CA ALA A 225 15.13 7.82 -3.31
C ALA A 225 13.69 8.33 -3.15
N VAL A 226 13.37 8.80 -1.96
CA VAL A 226 12.03 9.30 -1.60
C VAL A 226 12.17 10.59 -0.83
N ILE A 227 11.22 11.49 -1.06
CA ILE A 227 11.08 12.71 -0.26
C ILE A 227 10.20 12.38 0.95
N ASN A 228 10.79 12.35 2.16
CA ASN A 228 10.06 11.99 3.38
C ASN A 228 9.27 13.19 3.94
N LYS A 229 9.85 14.39 3.88
CA LYS A 229 9.23 15.64 4.34
C LYS A 229 9.82 16.87 3.68
N LEU A 230 8.97 17.81 3.27
CA LEU A 230 9.32 19.14 2.81
C LEU A 230 9.02 20.18 3.90
N LEU A 231 9.80 21.25 3.91
CA LEU A 231 9.50 22.50 4.63
C LEU A 231 9.67 23.68 3.69
N ILE A 232 8.78 24.67 3.83
CA ILE A 232 8.88 25.97 3.15
C ILE A 232 9.05 27.07 4.19
N HIS A 233 10.00 27.98 3.97
CA HIS A 233 10.25 29.07 4.90
C HIS A 233 9.09 30.08 4.83
N PRO A 234 8.41 30.40 5.94
CA PRO A 234 7.12 31.09 5.87
C PRO A 234 7.19 32.56 5.47
N LEU A 235 8.36 33.19 5.63
CA LEU A 235 8.59 34.59 5.24
C LEU A 235 9.40 34.75 3.93
N GLN A 236 10.00 33.69 3.43
CA GLN A 236 10.93 33.67 2.28
C GLN A 236 10.68 32.38 1.50
N PRO A 237 9.54 32.27 0.79
CA PRO A 237 9.06 31.02 0.21
C PRO A 237 9.95 30.45 -0.90
N GLU A 238 10.97 31.18 -1.35
CA GLU A 238 12.05 30.67 -2.20
C GLU A 238 12.98 29.70 -1.47
N ILE A 239 12.96 29.68 -0.13
CA ILE A 239 13.77 28.78 0.70
C ILE A 239 12.94 27.55 1.09
N LEU A 240 13.37 26.38 0.62
CA LEU A 240 12.78 25.09 1.00
C LEU A 240 13.86 24.13 1.50
N TYR A 241 13.42 23.17 2.30
CA TYR A 241 14.24 22.06 2.76
C TYR A 241 13.53 20.74 2.46
N ALA A 242 14.32 19.70 2.18
CA ALA A 242 13.81 18.35 1.95
C ALA A 242 14.57 17.35 2.80
N ALA A 243 13.88 16.66 3.71
CA ALA A 243 14.37 15.46 4.37
C ALA A 243 14.06 14.24 3.50
N THR A 244 15.09 13.44 3.23
CA THR A 244 15.02 12.33 2.27
C THR A 244 15.73 11.11 2.84
N ASN A 245 15.63 9.97 2.15
CA ASN A 245 16.44 8.80 2.51
C ASN A 245 17.92 8.88 2.06
N GLN A 246 18.31 9.95 1.35
CA GLN A 246 19.70 10.21 0.91
C GLN A 246 20.39 11.33 1.69
N GLY A 247 19.61 12.26 2.26
CA GLY A 247 20.11 13.37 3.05
C GLY A 247 19.09 14.48 3.27
N ILE A 248 19.55 15.58 3.87
CA ILE A 248 18.81 16.84 3.94
C ILE A 248 19.31 17.76 2.83
N TYR A 249 18.39 18.25 2.01
CA TYR A 249 18.67 19.20 0.93
C TYR A 249 18.06 20.56 1.25
N LYS A 250 18.62 21.61 0.66
CA LYS A 250 18.12 22.98 0.74
C LYS A 250 18.17 23.67 -0.62
N THR A 251 17.13 24.43 -0.93
CA THR A 251 17.07 25.38 -2.05
C THR A 251 16.91 26.80 -1.51
N MET A 252 17.36 27.79 -2.28
CA MET A 252 17.22 29.22 -1.99
C MET A 252 16.59 29.96 -3.18
N ASP A 253 16.15 29.23 -4.19
CA ASP A 253 15.71 29.73 -5.49
C ASP A 253 14.40 29.08 -5.92
N ALA A 254 13.48 28.81 -4.98
CA ALA A 254 12.16 28.25 -5.25
C ALA A 254 12.22 26.88 -5.98
N ALA A 255 13.12 26.03 -5.50
CA ALA A 255 13.41 24.67 -5.95
C ALA A 255 14.08 24.54 -7.32
N GLU A 256 14.56 25.62 -7.95
CA GLU A 256 15.29 25.54 -9.22
C GLU A 256 16.63 24.79 -9.06
N SER A 257 17.31 24.95 -7.92
CA SER A 257 18.52 24.19 -7.58
C SER A 257 18.58 23.81 -6.10
N TRP A 258 19.22 22.66 -5.82
CA TRP A 258 19.28 22.10 -4.47
C TRP A 258 20.71 21.77 -4.05
N THR A 259 21.04 22.09 -2.80
CA THR A 259 22.31 21.76 -2.16
C THR A 259 22.08 20.68 -1.11
N LEU A 260 22.83 19.57 -1.22
CA LEU A 260 22.90 18.55 -0.17
C LEU A 260 23.68 19.09 1.03
N LEU A 261 23.01 19.21 2.18
CA LEU A 261 23.59 19.73 3.42
C LEU A 261 24.25 18.64 4.26
N VAL A 262 23.57 17.49 4.38
CA VAL A 262 24.06 16.34 5.15
C VAL A 262 23.54 15.04 4.55
N GLN A 263 24.40 14.03 4.43
CA GLN A 263 24.04 12.69 3.98
C GLN A 263 23.44 11.86 5.11
N GLY A 264 22.44 11.04 4.78
CA GLY A 264 21.81 10.12 5.74
C GLY A 264 20.35 9.83 5.39
N HIS A 265 19.69 9.00 6.20
CA HIS A 265 18.26 8.74 6.05
C HIS A 265 17.50 9.55 7.10
N PHE A 266 16.80 10.60 6.68
CA PHE A 266 16.06 11.51 7.54
C PHE A 266 14.55 11.42 7.30
N ARG A 267 13.74 11.35 8.36
CA ARG A 267 12.27 11.13 8.28
C ARG A 267 11.45 12.36 8.55
N ASP A 268 11.92 13.19 9.47
CA ASP A 268 11.18 14.35 9.95
C ASP A 268 12.03 15.61 9.85
N LEU A 269 11.36 16.76 9.80
CA LEU A 269 11.96 18.07 9.65
C LEU A 269 11.00 19.13 10.20
N HIS A 270 11.48 20.01 11.08
CA HIS A 270 10.70 21.11 11.66
C HIS A 270 11.54 22.37 11.82
N PHE A 271 10.89 23.53 11.71
CA PHE A 271 11.46 24.79 12.20
C PHE A 271 11.22 24.91 13.71
N MET A 272 12.09 25.64 14.41
CA MET A 272 11.71 26.21 15.70
C MET A 272 10.68 27.33 15.45
N GLU A 273 9.60 27.32 16.21
CA GLU A 273 8.53 28.31 16.06
C GLU A 273 9.06 29.74 16.27
N GLY A 274 8.74 30.63 15.34
CA GLY A 274 9.25 32.02 15.34
C GLY A 274 10.75 32.19 15.11
N ASN A 275 11.54 31.12 14.97
CA ASN A 275 12.97 31.17 14.69
C ASN A 275 13.39 30.17 13.61
N TYR A 276 13.19 30.55 12.35
CA TYR A 276 13.48 29.72 11.18
C TYR A 276 14.99 29.52 10.88
N GLY A 277 15.87 30.11 11.69
CA GLY A 277 17.31 29.80 11.69
C GLY A 277 17.65 28.52 12.45
N VAL A 278 16.73 28.01 13.28
CA VAL A 278 16.88 26.77 14.03
C VAL A 278 15.98 25.71 13.39
N LEU A 279 16.56 24.54 13.10
CA LEU A 279 15.84 23.40 12.52
C LEU A 279 16.09 22.14 13.32
N TYR A 280 15.11 21.24 13.30
CA TYR A 280 15.18 19.91 13.88
C TYR A 280 14.94 18.85 12.81
N SER A 281 15.62 17.72 12.90
CA SER A 281 15.39 16.57 12.03
C SER A 281 15.64 15.27 12.77
N THR A 282 15.11 14.16 12.27
CA THR A 282 15.32 12.83 12.84
C THR A 282 15.86 11.87 11.79
N SER A 283 16.85 11.05 12.17
CA SER A 283 17.31 9.96 11.31
C SER A 283 16.52 8.67 11.53
N TYR A 284 16.54 7.78 10.54
CA TYR A 284 15.95 6.44 10.62
C TYR A 284 16.97 5.34 10.41
N ASN A 285 16.84 4.28 11.20
CA ASN A 285 17.53 3.01 10.97
C ASN A 285 16.76 1.89 11.66
N ALA A 286 16.20 0.98 10.89
CA ALA A 286 15.36 -0.10 11.41
C ALA A 286 15.99 -0.90 12.57
N TYR A 287 17.32 -1.08 12.59
CA TYR A 287 18.04 -1.87 13.59
C TYR A 287 18.58 -1.05 14.77
N GLY A 288 18.16 0.21 14.88
CA GLY A 288 18.62 1.13 15.91
C GLY A 288 19.59 2.18 15.39
N ASN A 289 19.92 3.14 16.24
CA ASN A 289 20.73 4.33 16.01
C ASN A 289 20.00 5.49 15.31
N ALA A 290 18.67 5.54 15.38
CA ALA A 290 17.96 6.78 15.10
C ALA A 290 18.35 7.86 16.11
N LYS A 291 18.44 9.11 15.65
CA LYS A 291 18.87 10.26 16.43
C LYS A 291 18.06 11.49 16.09
N ILE A 292 17.99 12.41 17.03
CA ILE A 292 17.52 13.78 16.82
C ILE A 292 18.71 14.64 16.45
N TYR A 293 18.56 15.47 15.41
CA TYR A 293 19.54 16.45 14.95
C TYR A 293 18.98 17.85 15.09
N LYS A 294 19.85 18.79 15.47
CA LYS A 294 19.55 20.22 15.54
C LYS A 294 20.53 20.98 14.65
N SER A 295 20.02 22.00 13.97
CA SER A 295 20.79 23.05 13.32
C SER A 295 20.44 24.40 13.96
N ILE A 296 21.42 25.29 14.08
CA ILE A 296 21.26 26.65 14.61
C ILE A 296 21.69 27.73 13.60
N ASP A 297 21.96 27.33 12.37
CA ASP A 297 22.53 28.15 11.31
C ASP A 297 21.78 27.94 9.97
N ALA A 298 20.46 27.77 10.04
CA ALA A 298 19.57 27.55 8.91
C ALA A 298 19.96 26.32 8.05
N GLY A 299 20.33 25.23 8.70
CA GLY A 299 20.62 23.94 8.10
C GLY A 299 22.05 23.78 7.56
N ASN A 300 22.92 24.79 7.69
CA ASN A 300 24.28 24.72 7.18
C ASN A 300 25.14 23.70 7.94
N SER A 301 24.89 23.52 9.24
CA SER A 301 25.50 22.48 10.06
C SER A 301 24.48 21.81 10.98
N TRP A 302 24.72 20.54 11.29
CA TRP A 302 23.84 19.68 12.09
C TRP A 302 24.63 18.92 13.15
N PHE A 303 24.08 18.85 14.36
CA PHE A 303 24.64 18.06 15.46
C PHE A 303 23.55 17.24 16.15
N SER A 304 23.91 16.07 16.67
CA SER A 304 22.98 15.21 17.39
C SER A 304 22.71 15.73 18.79
N VAL A 305 21.46 15.66 19.24
CA VAL A 305 21.01 16.05 20.59
C VAL A 305 20.20 14.92 21.24
N GLY A 306 20.01 14.96 22.56
CA GLY A 306 19.18 14.01 23.31
C GLY A 306 19.79 12.62 23.51
N THR A 307 21.06 12.42 23.16
CA THR A 307 21.73 11.11 23.23
C THR A 307 22.00 10.60 24.65
N GLU A 308 21.89 11.50 25.63
CA GLU A 308 22.01 11.25 27.07
C GLU A 308 20.73 10.65 27.67
N SER A 309 19.56 10.96 27.12
CA SER A 309 18.25 10.47 27.59
C SER A 309 17.69 9.37 26.68
N ILE A 310 17.86 9.51 25.36
CA ILE A 310 17.35 8.58 24.36
C ILE A 310 18.51 7.72 23.86
N ILE A 311 18.55 6.44 24.26
CA ILE A 311 19.63 5.52 23.88
C ILE A 311 19.51 5.17 22.39
N PRO A 312 20.35 5.72 21.49
CA PRO A 312 20.10 5.61 20.06
C PRO A 312 20.06 4.16 19.58
N SER A 313 20.90 3.29 20.14
CA SER A 313 21.00 1.88 19.75
C SER A 313 19.74 1.04 19.99
N GLN A 314 18.72 1.60 20.66
CA GLN A 314 17.43 0.98 20.92
C GLN A 314 16.29 1.53 20.06
N VAL A 315 16.50 2.64 19.34
CA VAL A 315 15.44 3.39 18.65
C VAL A 315 15.65 3.38 17.14
N CYS A 316 14.60 3.08 16.37
CA CYS A 316 14.69 3.04 14.89
C CYS A 316 14.05 4.21 14.15
N ARG A 317 13.04 4.85 14.74
CA ARG A 317 12.30 5.97 14.16
C ARG A 317 11.90 6.92 15.29
N ILE A 318 11.97 8.21 15.00
CA ILE A 318 11.59 9.29 15.91
C ILE A 318 10.74 10.29 15.12
N ALA A 319 9.60 10.70 15.67
CA ALA A 319 8.80 11.81 15.16
C ALA A 319 8.84 12.96 16.18
N LEU A 320 8.85 14.20 15.69
CA LEU A 320 8.94 15.41 16.51
C LEU A 320 7.66 16.25 16.39
N ALA A 321 7.36 17.01 17.44
CA ALA A 321 6.36 18.08 17.39
C ALA A 321 6.88 19.34 18.09
N THR A 322 6.76 20.47 17.39
CA THR A 322 6.93 21.83 17.94
C THR A 322 5.56 22.46 18.17
N THR A 323 5.51 23.52 18.98
CA THR A 323 4.27 24.26 19.23
C THR A 323 4.49 25.78 19.30
N PRO A 324 3.64 26.58 18.63
CA PRO A 324 3.60 28.03 18.80
C PRO A 324 3.29 28.50 20.23
N ALA A 325 2.61 27.68 21.05
CA ALA A 325 2.28 28.01 22.43
C ALA A 325 3.54 28.26 23.28
N ASN A 326 4.63 27.54 22.99
CA ASN A 326 5.94 27.77 23.57
C ASN A 326 7.05 27.27 22.63
N PRO A 327 7.75 28.19 21.94
CA PRO A 327 8.81 27.83 20.99
C PRO A 327 9.99 27.03 21.55
N ASN A 328 10.17 27.00 22.88
CA ASN A 328 11.24 26.20 23.49
C ASN A 328 10.83 24.74 23.73
N VAL A 329 9.53 24.43 23.64
CA VAL A 329 9.02 23.07 23.85
C VAL A 329 9.14 22.25 22.58
N LEU A 330 9.71 21.06 22.73
CA LEU A 330 9.81 20.06 21.68
C LEU A 330 9.44 18.68 22.24
N TYR A 331 8.58 17.97 21.54
CA TYR A 331 8.24 16.59 21.86
C TYR A 331 8.94 15.63 20.90
N ALA A 332 9.31 14.46 21.41
CA ALA A 332 9.81 13.35 20.62
C ALA A 332 9.09 12.06 21.03
N ILE A 333 8.47 11.39 20.06
CA ILE A 333 8.01 10.00 20.24
C ILE A 333 8.96 9.06 19.53
N CYS A 334 9.39 8.02 20.25
CA CYS A 334 10.44 7.10 19.80
C CYS A 334 9.89 5.67 19.66
N SER A 335 10.09 5.05 18.50
CA SER A 335 9.82 3.62 18.30
C SER A 335 11.06 2.79 18.60
N ARG A 336 10.89 1.66 19.30
CA ARG A 336 11.96 0.68 19.46
C ARG A 336 12.41 0.13 18.12
N LYS A 337 13.66 -0.30 18.07
CA LYS A 337 14.20 -0.99 16.90
C LYS A 337 13.44 -2.27 16.60
N TYR A 338 13.54 -2.67 15.34
CA TYR A 338 13.16 -3.98 14.88
C TYR A 338 13.74 -5.08 15.81
N PRO A 339 12.98 -6.14 16.14
CA PRO A 339 11.67 -6.53 15.59
C PRO A 339 10.42 -5.95 16.22
N SER A 340 10.49 -5.55 17.48
CA SER A 340 9.26 -5.36 18.24
C SER A 340 8.53 -4.07 17.87
N THR A 341 9.28 -3.02 17.53
CA THR A 341 8.78 -1.72 17.02
C THR A 341 7.61 -1.11 17.80
N TYR A 342 7.44 -1.51 19.06
CA TYR A 342 6.56 -0.85 20.02
C TYR A 342 7.20 0.42 20.57
N LEU A 343 6.46 1.16 21.38
CA LEU A 343 6.93 2.40 21.97
C LEU A 343 8.26 2.18 22.74
N TYR A 344 9.24 3.03 22.46
CA TYR A 344 10.41 3.18 23.32
C TYR A 344 10.07 4.12 24.48
N GLY A 345 9.58 5.32 24.14
CA GLY A 345 9.07 6.31 25.09
C GLY A 345 8.66 7.60 24.41
N VAL A 346 8.02 8.48 25.17
CA VAL A 346 7.73 9.88 24.82
C VAL A 346 8.62 10.78 25.66
N PHE A 347 9.21 11.77 25.01
CA PHE A 347 10.15 12.69 25.63
C PHE A 347 9.72 14.14 25.39
N LYS A 348 9.88 14.98 26.41
CA LYS A 348 9.68 16.43 26.35
C LYS A 348 11.03 17.13 26.57
N SER A 349 11.28 18.17 25.78
CA SER A 349 12.33 19.15 26.02
C SER A 349 11.68 20.51 26.22
N GLU A 350 12.17 21.28 27.20
CA GLU A 350 11.71 22.65 27.49
C GLU A 350 12.77 23.71 27.16
N ASP A 351 13.91 23.29 26.61
CA ASP A 351 15.08 24.11 26.32
C ASP A 351 15.53 23.97 24.86
N SER A 352 14.55 23.83 23.96
CA SER A 352 14.76 23.74 22.51
C SER A 352 15.62 22.53 22.10
N GLY A 353 15.50 21.41 22.80
CA GLY A 353 16.17 20.13 22.53
C GLY A 353 17.57 20.00 23.14
N ALA A 354 17.96 20.86 24.09
CA ALA A 354 19.26 20.76 24.75
C ALA A 354 19.29 19.70 25.86
N SER A 355 18.15 19.46 26.52
CA SER A 355 17.91 18.35 27.45
C SER A 355 16.52 17.77 27.26
N TRP A 356 16.34 16.51 27.68
CA TRP A 356 15.12 15.74 27.45
C TRP A 356 14.72 14.94 28.68
N GLU A 357 13.45 15.05 29.06
CA GLU A 357 12.79 14.25 30.08
C GLU A 357 11.94 13.17 29.42
N GLU A 358 11.98 11.94 29.94
CA GLU A 358 11.04 10.89 29.57
C GLU A 358 9.72 11.12 30.32
N THR A 359 8.65 11.45 29.61
CA THR A 359 7.32 11.67 30.20
C THR A 359 6.50 10.39 30.22
N LEU A 360 6.77 9.46 29.29
CA LEU A 360 6.17 8.12 29.26
C LEU A 360 7.19 7.08 28.79
N SER A 361 7.36 6.01 29.57
CA SER A 361 8.10 4.82 29.14
C SER A 361 7.19 3.87 28.35
N GLY A 362 7.72 3.33 27.25
CA GLY A 362 7.00 2.31 26.46
C GLY A 362 6.85 0.95 27.15
N GLU A 363 7.50 0.74 28.30
CA GLU A 363 7.24 -0.44 29.14
C GLU A 363 5.96 -0.28 29.98
N ASP A 364 5.52 0.96 30.23
CA ASP A 364 4.32 1.25 31.03
C ASP A 364 3.06 1.27 30.16
N LEU A 365 3.15 1.87 28.97
CA LEU A 365 2.04 1.97 28.03
C LEU A 365 2.57 2.01 26.58
N ASN A 366 2.10 1.09 25.74
CA ASN A 366 2.45 1.08 24.32
C ASN A 366 1.39 1.79 23.47
N LEU A 367 1.70 3.03 23.06
CA LEU A 367 0.84 3.86 22.20
C LEU A 367 0.86 3.44 20.71
N LEU A 368 1.78 2.55 20.32
CA LEU A 368 2.04 2.18 18.92
C LEU A 368 1.47 0.80 18.54
N GLY A 369 0.73 0.17 19.46
CA GLY A 369 0.06 -1.13 19.29
C GLY A 369 -1.45 -1.00 19.00
N ARG A 370 -2.11 -2.15 18.83
CA ARG A 370 -3.54 -2.26 18.47
C ARG A 370 -4.45 -2.24 19.70
N SER A 371 -3.96 -2.75 20.84
CA SER A 371 -4.66 -2.81 22.10
C SER A 371 -5.14 -1.43 22.53
N ALA A 372 -6.43 -1.32 22.79
CA ALA A 372 -7.04 -0.11 23.34
C ALA A 372 -6.55 0.23 24.76
N TYR A 373 -5.84 -0.69 25.42
CA TYR A 373 -5.23 -0.51 26.74
C TYR A 373 -3.71 -0.31 26.68
N GLY A 374 -3.11 -0.28 25.48
CA GLY A 374 -1.67 -0.13 25.29
C GLY A 374 -0.83 -1.27 25.88
N SER A 375 -1.41 -2.47 25.97
CA SER A 375 -0.78 -3.65 26.60
C SER A 375 0.03 -4.52 25.64
N ASP A 376 0.16 -4.14 24.38
CA ASP A 376 0.86 -4.96 23.37
C ASP A 376 2.37 -4.92 23.57
N THR A 377 3.03 -6.05 23.36
CA THR A 377 4.49 -6.18 23.38
C THR A 377 5.14 -5.99 22.00
N GLU A 378 4.33 -5.71 20.98
CA GLU A 378 4.72 -5.37 19.61
C GLU A 378 4.00 -4.08 19.18
N GLY A 379 4.54 -3.38 18.19
CA GLY A 379 3.92 -2.18 17.66
C GLY A 379 4.35 -1.89 16.23
N TYR A 380 3.72 -0.90 15.62
CA TYR A 380 3.91 -0.57 14.21
C TYR A 380 4.74 0.71 14.02
N GLY A 381 5.52 1.11 15.02
CA GLY A 381 6.25 2.39 15.06
C GLY A 381 7.29 2.59 13.96
N TRP A 382 7.67 1.56 13.19
CA TRP A 382 8.48 1.73 11.99
C TRP A 382 7.64 2.23 10.79
N TYR A 383 6.36 1.86 10.73
CA TYR A 383 5.38 2.14 9.68
C TYR A 383 4.50 3.35 10.05
N THR A 384 3.85 3.32 11.21
CA THR A 384 2.97 4.37 11.74
C THR A 384 3.60 5.06 12.94
N LEU A 385 4.10 6.28 12.73
CA LEU A 385 4.64 7.11 13.82
C LEU A 385 4.48 8.59 13.47
N THR A 386 3.62 9.27 14.22
CA THR A 386 3.33 10.69 14.05
C THR A 386 2.92 11.31 15.38
N ILE A 387 3.28 12.58 15.60
CA ILE A 387 2.96 13.35 16.80
C ILE A 387 2.66 14.80 16.40
N ALA A 388 1.70 15.43 17.08
CA ALA A 388 1.38 16.84 16.92
C ALA A 388 1.14 17.47 18.30
N ALA A 389 1.63 18.69 18.50
CA ALA A 389 1.36 19.48 19.69
C ALA A 389 0.37 20.60 19.36
N SER A 390 -0.55 20.86 20.28
CA SER A 390 -1.56 21.90 20.12
C SER A 390 -0.89 23.27 19.92
N PRO A 391 -1.41 24.11 19.02
CA PRO A 391 -0.84 25.44 18.79
C PRO A 391 -1.12 26.43 19.94
N ASP A 392 -2.11 26.15 20.78
CA ASP A 392 -2.58 27.08 21.82
C ASP A 392 -2.25 26.62 23.25
N ASP A 393 -1.87 25.35 23.43
CA ASP A 393 -1.47 24.79 24.73
C ASP A 393 -0.33 23.78 24.55
N GLU A 394 0.85 24.10 25.09
CA GLU A 394 2.03 23.24 24.97
C GLU A 394 1.85 21.84 25.59
N ASN A 395 0.93 21.67 26.55
CA ASN A 395 0.74 20.40 27.25
C ASN A 395 -0.26 19.47 26.55
N VAL A 396 -0.97 19.97 25.54
CA VAL A 396 -1.91 19.15 24.77
C VAL A 396 -1.20 18.58 23.54
N ILE A 397 -1.01 17.27 23.51
CA ILE A 397 -0.34 16.56 22.42
C ILE A 397 -1.14 15.35 21.96
N TYR A 398 -0.99 15.01 20.68
CA TYR A 398 -1.66 13.88 20.04
C TYR A 398 -0.61 13.01 19.37
N THR A 399 -0.77 11.69 19.43
CA THR A 399 0.10 10.76 18.71
C THR A 399 -0.71 9.70 17.99
N GLY A 400 -0.22 9.33 16.81
CA GLY A 400 -0.77 8.27 15.98
C GLY A 400 0.19 7.09 15.90
N GLY A 401 -0.37 5.89 16.09
CA GLY A 401 0.21 4.60 15.73
C GLY A 401 -0.86 3.80 14.98
N ILE A 402 -1.23 2.62 15.47
CA ILE A 402 -2.45 1.95 15.00
C ILE A 402 -3.70 2.74 15.42
N ASN A 403 -3.69 3.28 16.64
CA ASN A 403 -4.77 4.11 17.21
C ASN A 403 -4.30 5.57 17.40
N LEU A 404 -5.26 6.49 17.55
CA LEU A 404 -5.01 7.88 17.94
C LEU A 404 -5.11 8.02 19.47
N TRP A 405 -4.12 8.69 20.06
CA TRP A 405 -4.04 8.96 21.49
C TRP A 405 -3.82 10.45 21.75
N LYS A 406 -4.26 10.92 22.91
CA LYS A 406 -4.12 12.30 23.38
C LYS A 406 -3.55 12.32 24.79
N SER A 407 -2.72 13.32 25.06
CA SER A 407 -2.31 13.73 26.39
C SER A 407 -2.63 15.21 26.57
N SER A 408 -3.02 15.60 27.79
CA SER A 408 -3.35 16.99 28.16
C SER A 408 -2.43 17.53 29.26
N ASP A 409 -1.35 16.81 29.60
CA ASP A 409 -0.42 17.17 30.66
C ASP A 409 1.04 17.13 30.21
N GLY A 410 1.28 17.19 28.90
CA GLY A 410 2.61 17.18 28.32
C GLY A 410 3.21 15.77 28.19
N GLY A 411 2.37 14.74 28.11
CA GLY A 411 2.78 13.38 27.75
C GLY A 411 2.98 12.43 28.93
N TYR A 412 2.51 12.77 30.14
CA TYR A 412 2.59 11.87 31.30
C TYR A 412 1.39 10.93 31.38
N ASN A 413 0.19 11.43 31.09
CA ASN A 413 -1.03 10.62 31.01
C ASN A 413 -1.62 10.66 29.61
N TRP A 414 -2.15 9.51 29.18
CA TRP A 414 -2.68 9.33 27.82
C TRP A 414 -4.05 8.67 27.83
N GLU A 415 -4.91 9.14 26.94
CA GLU A 415 -6.21 8.54 26.64
C GLU A 415 -6.29 8.18 25.15
N ILE A 416 -6.95 7.05 24.86
CA ILE A 416 -7.22 6.64 23.48
C ILE A 416 -8.46 7.37 22.96
N LEU A 417 -8.38 7.88 21.73
CA LEU A 417 -9.48 8.60 21.09
C LEU A 417 -10.23 7.76 20.06
N THR A 418 -9.53 6.82 19.40
CA THR A 418 -10.09 6.08 18.26
C THR A 418 -9.79 4.59 18.32
N HIS A 419 -10.72 3.75 17.85
CA HIS A 419 -10.49 2.32 17.67
C HIS A 419 -11.40 1.73 16.57
N GLU A 420 -10.86 0.80 15.77
CA GLU A 420 -11.59 0.13 14.67
C GLU A 420 -12.75 -0.77 15.11
N THR A 421 -12.77 -1.22 16.37
CA THR A 421 -13.86 -2.03 16.90
C THR A 421 -14.86 -1.14 17.63
N PRO A 422 -16.13 -1.07 17.18
CA PRO A 422 -17.17 -0.23 17.79
C PRO A 422 -17.40 -0.53 19.26
N GLY A 423 -17.69 0.51 20.05
CA GLY A 423 -17.99 0.40 21.47
C GLY A 423 -16.77 0.13 22.36
N THR A 424 -15.56 0.11 21.79
CA THR A 424 -14.32 -0.06 22.57
C THR A 424 -14.01 1.22 23.32
N LEU A 425 -14.08 1.19 24.66
CA LEU A 425 -13.75 2.31 25.55
C LEU A 425 -14.42 3.66 25.18
N ASN A 426 -15.61 3.62 24.56
CA ASN A 426 -16.32 4.81 24.05
C ASN A 426 -15.49 5.66 23.06
N THR A 427 -14.51 5.05 22.38
CA THR A 427 -13.71 5.72 21.35
C THR A 427 -14.52 5.96 20.07
N TYR A 428 -14.09 6.94 19.28
CA TYR A 428 -14.60 7.15 17.92
C TYR A 428 -14.22 5.95 17.03
N ASN A 429 -15.20 5.40 16.32
CA ASN A 429 -14.95 4.30 15.40
C ASN A 429 -14.40 4.83 14.08
N THR A 430 -13.19 4.42 13.71
CA THR A 430 -12.54 4.77 12.44
C THR A 430 -11.54 3.68 12.05
N TRP A 431 -10.96 3.77 10.86
CA TRP A 431 -9.89 2.89 10.44
C TRP A 431 -8.59 3.13 11.23
N VAL A 432 -7.64 2.22 11.10
CA VAL A 432 -6.37 2.24 11.84
C VAL A 432 -5.23 2.87 11.04
N ASP A 433 -4.06 2.92 11.67
CA ASP A 433 -2.74 3.20 11.07
C ASP A 433 -2.57 4.66 10.64
N TYR A 434 -2.25 5.52 11.60
CA TYR A 434 -2.08 6.96 11.43
C TYR A 434 -0.69 7.33 10.95
N HIS A 435 -0.62 8.08 9.85
CA HIS A 435 0.63 8.51 9.20
C HIS A 435 0.91 10.00 9.35
N ALA A 436 -0.11 10.84 9.51
CA ALA A 436 0.07 12.27 9.72
C ALA A 436 -1.00 12.86 10.64
N LEU A 437 -0.54 13.65 11.61
CA LEU A 437 -1.35 14.54 12.42
C LEU A 437 -0.95 15.98 12.13
N ARG A 438 -1.92 16.84 11.86
CA ARG A 438 -1.63 18.25 11.58
C ARG A 438 -2.75 19.17 12.02
N PHE A 439 -2.39 20.18 12.81
CA PHE A 439 -3.27 21.30 13.08
C PHE A 439 -3.36 22.21 11.87
N ARG A 440 -4.57 22.66 11.54
CA ARG A 440 -4.75 23.75 10.59
C ARG A 440 -4.14 25.03 11.19
N PRO A 441 -3.25 25.74 10.48
CA PRO A 441 -2.60 26.94 11.00
C PRO A 441 -3.59 27.97 11.56
N GLY A 442 -3.30 28.49 12.75
CA GLY A 442 -4.13 29.50 13.42
C GLY A 442 -5.44 28.99 14.01
N THR A 443 -5.62 27.66 14.12
CA THR A 443 -6.80 27.03 14.70
C THR A 443 -6.42 25.82 15.55
N ASP A 444 -7.35 25.35 16.38
CA ASP A 444 -7.27 24.12 17.16
C ASP A 444 -7.77 22.87 16.39
N GLN A 445 -8.12 23.03 15.11
CA GLN A 445 -8.63 21.93 14.29
C GLN A 445 -7.52 20.96 13.90
N LEU A 446 -7.60 19.73 14.40
CA LEU A 446 -6.66 18.64 14.10
C LEU A 446 -7.19 17.76 12.98
N PHE A 447 -6.35 17.51 11.97
CA PHE A 447 -6.59 16.54 10.91
C PHE A 447 -5.67 15.33 11.10
N CYS A 448 -6.23 14.14 10.87
CA CYS A 448 -5.56 12.87 11.09
C CYS A 448 -5.68 12.00 9.82
N CYS A 449 -4.56 11.77 9.13
CA CYS A 449 -4.48 10.88 7.98
C CYS A 449 -4.08 9.47 8.41
N HIS A 450 -4.76 8.46 7.87
CA HIS A 450 -4.57 7.05 8.22
C HIS A 450 -4.83 6.10 7.02
N ASP A 451 -4.69 4.78 7.19
CA ASP A 451 -4.86 3.77 6.12
C ASP A 451 -6.29 3.67 5.56
N GLY A 452 -7.23 4.44 6.11
CA GLY A 452 -8.61 4.50 5.66
C GLY A 452 -9.09 5.88 5.21
N GLY A 453 -8.19 6.86 5.14
CA GLY A 453 -8.49 8.21 4.67
C GLY A 453 -8.12 9.26 5.71
N ILE A 454 -9.04 10.19 5.96
CA ILE A 454 -8.82 11.37 6.80
C ILE A 454 -10.05 11.69 7.67
N ILE A 455 -9.76 11.92 8.95
CA ILE A 455 -10.72 12.44 9.93
C ILE A 455 -10.24 13.79 10.47
N LYS A 456 -11.16 14.60 11.01
CA LYS A 456 -10.84 15.86 11.69
C LYS A 456 -11.66 16.05 12.96
N THR A 457 -11.10 16.77 13.91
CA THR A 457 -11.76 17.21 15.15
C THR A 457 -11.53 18.70 15.38
N TYR A 458 -12.49 19.38 16.01
CA TYR A 458 -12.45 20.81 16.37
C TYR A 458 -12.66 21.04 17.87
N ASP A 459 -12.82 19.98 18.63
CA ASP A 459 -13.18 20.00 20.06
C ASP A 459 -12.23 19.13 20.88
N HIS A 460 -10.96 19.09 20.45
CA HIS A 460 -9.88 18.35 21.11
C HIS A 460 -10.13 16.83 21.22
N GLY A 461 -10.81 16.25 20.23
CA GLY A 461 -11.02 14.81 20.12
C GLY A 461 -12.28 14.29 20.83
N GLU A 462 -13.20 15.16 21.23
CA GLU A 462 -14.51 14.74 21.75
C GLU A 462 -15.42 14.21 20.63
N ASP A 463 -15.37 14.84 19.46
CA ASP A 463 -16.05 14.38 18.24
C ASP A 463 -15.13 14.44 17.02
N PHE A 464 -15.43 13.57 16.04
CA PHE A 464 -14.70 13.48 14.78
C PHE A 464 -15.64 13.46 13.59
N SER A 465 -15.21 14.14 12.52
CA SER A 465 -15.84 14.05 11.20
C SER A 465 -14.89 13.34 10.24
N ASN A 466 -15.38 12.30 9.58
CA ASN A 466 -14.71 11.70 8.43
C ASN A 466 -15.00 12.55 7.18
N ILE A 467 -13.95 12.92 6.44
CA ILE A 467 -14.05 13.72 5.20
C ILE A 467 -13.41 13.00 4.01
N SER A 468 -13.37 11.68 4.06
CA SER A 468 -12.73 10.83 3.04
C SER A 468 -13.64 10.55 1.83
N ASP A 469 -14.93 10.86 1.94
CA ASP A 469 -15.87 10.71 0.83
C ASP A 469 -15.47 11.61 -0.33
N GLY A 470 -15.39 11.04 -1.52
CA GLY A 470 -14.84 11.57 -2.77
C GLY A 470 -13.45 11.01 -3.14
N LEU A 471 -12.73 10.38 -2.21
CA LEU A 471 -11.41 9.81 -2.48
C LEU A 471 -11.51 8.41 -3.10
N SER A 472 -10.87 8.21 -4.25
CA SER A 472 -10.77 6.89 -4.91
C SER A 472 -9.32 6.40 -4.94
N ILE A 473 -8.81 6.07 -3.75
CA ILE A 473 -7.40 5.70 -3.53
C ILE A 473 -7.24 4.27 -2.99
N LEU A 474 -8.27 3.43 -3.14
CA LEU A 474 -8.23 2.02 -2.79
C LEU A 474 -7.29 1.23 -3.70
N GLN A 475 -6.55 0.29 -3.11
CA GLN A 475 -5.67 -0.60 -3.85
C GLN A 475 -6.39 -1.92 -4.14
N ILE A 476 -7.06 -2.01 -5.29
CA ILE A 476 -7.87 -3.17 -5.68
C ILE A 476 -7.00 -4.26 -6.31
N TYR A 477 -7.10 -5.49 -5.81
CA TYR A 477 -6.44 -6.65 -6.41
C TYR A 477 -7.23 -7.27 -7.56
N LYS A 478 -8.53 -7.50 -7.35
CA LYS A 478 -9.43 -8.21 -8.29
C LYS A 478 -10.83 -7.63 -8.25
N ILE A 479 -11.50 -7.69 -9.40
CA ILE A 479 -12.89 -7.24 -9.61
C ILE A 479 -13.71 -8.43 -10.11
N GLY A 480 -14.86 -8.69 -9.49
CA GLY A 480 -15.85 -9.65 -9.96
C GLY A 480 -17.08 -8.93 -10.45
N LEU A 481 -17.50 -9.15 -11.70
CA LEU A 481 -18.69 -8.53 -12.27
C LEU A 481 -19.84 -9.54 -12.33
N ALA A 482 -21.08 -9.12 -12.05
CA ALA A 482 -22.22 -10.02 -12.17
C ALA A 482 -22.63 -10.18 -13.64
N PRO A 483 -22.67 -11.41 -14.19
CA PRO A 483 -23.04 -11.61 -15.60
C PRO A 483 -24.48 -11.17 -15.92
N SER A 484 -25.35 -11.14 -14.92
CA SER A 484 -26.77 -10.82 -15.06
C SER A 484 -27.12 -9.36 -14.78
N ASN A 485 -26.20 -8.57 -14.24
CA ASN A 485 -26.46 -7.18 -13.86
C ASN A 485 -25.17 -6.34 -13.82
N GLU A 486 -25.04 -5.37 -14.72
CA GLU A 486 -23.87 -4.48 -14.82
C GLU A 486 -23.70 -3.53 -13.62
N GLU A 487 -24.76 -3.33 -12.83
CA GLU A 487 -24.70 -2.51 -11.62
C GLU A 487 -24.01 -3.23 -10.45
N LEU A 488 -23.82 -4.56 -10.55
CA LEU A 488 -23.29 -5.38 -9.46
C LEU A 488 -21.83 -5.73 -9.70
N ALA A 489 -21.00 -5.40 -8.70
CA ALA A 489 -19.57 -5.65 -8.73
C ALA A 489 -19.04 -6.02 -7.34
N LEU A 490 -18.00 -6.84 -7.30
CA LEU A 490 -17.24 -7.18 -6.11
C LEU A 490 -15.82 -6.68 -6.30
N CYS A 491 -15.17 -6.23 -5.23
CA CYS A 491 -13.74 -6.01 -5.25
C CYS A 491 -13.07 -6.44 -3.94
N GLY A 492 -11.83 -6.93 -4.07
CA GLY A 492 -10.96 -7.28 -2.96
C GLY A 492 -9.81 -6.29 -2.82
N PRO A 493 -9.96 -5.23 -2.00
CA PRO A 493 -8.89 -4.26 -1.76
C PRO A 493 -7.83 -4.77 -0.77
N GLN A 494 -6.64 -4.13 -0.80
CA GLN A 494 -5.57 -4.35 0.17
C GLN A 494 -5.92 -3.74 1.53
N ASP A 495 -5.59 -4.40 2.64
CA ASP A 495 -5.75 -3.89 4.01
C ASP A 495 -7.16 -3.38 4.37
N GLN A 496 -8.19 -3.65 3.55
CA GLN A 496 -9.60 -3.30 3.77
C GLN A 496 -10.50 -4.54 3.63
N PHE A 497 -11.81 -4.37 3.80
CA PHE A 497 -12.79 -5.46 3.66
C PHE A 497 -13.17 -5.69 2.20
N THR A 498 -13.64 -6.89 1.88
CA THR A 498 -14.25 -7.17 0.57
C THR A 498 -15.50 -6.31 0.40
N MET A 499 -15.60 -5.63 -0.75
CA MET A 499 -16.68 -4.68 -1.04
C MET A 499 -17.59 -5.19 -2.14
N TYR A 500 -18.86 -4.83 -2.05
CA TYR A 500 -19.94 -5.22 -2.95
C TYR A 500 -20.74 -3.99 -3.37
N LYS A 501 -20.72 -3.69 -4.66
CA LYS A 501 -21.57 -2.72 -5.33
C LYS A 501 -22.95 -3.34 -5.57
N GLN A 502 -23.98 -2.77 -4.94
CA GLN A 502 -25.34 -3.30 -4.91
C GLN A 502 -26.28 -2.65 -5.94
N ASN A 503 -25.89 -1.51 -6.49
CA ASN A 503 -26.57 -0.76 -7.55
C ASN A 503 -25.58 0.23 -8.18
N GLU A 504 -26.03 1.11 -9.09
CA GLU A 504 -25.17 2.08 -9.79
C GLU A 504 -24.18 2.86 -8.89
N THR A 505 -24.54 3.15 -7.64
CA THR A 505 -23.74 4.00 -6.73
C THR A 505 -23.28 3.30 -5.45
N ASP A 506 -24.03 2.32 -4.94
CA ASP A 506 -23.88 1.91 -3.54
C ASP A 506 -22.93 0.72 -3.34
N TRP A 507 -21.75 0.99 -2.77
CA TRP A 507 -20.80 0.04 -2.23
C TRP A 507 -20.98 -0.24 -0.73
N ASN A 508 -20.95 -1.52 -0.36
CA ASN A 508 -21.00 -2.00 1.02
C ASN A 508 -19.89 -3.00 1.32
N CYS A 509 -19.44 -3.03 2.57
CA CYS A 509 -18.55 -4.09 3.04
C CYS A 509 -19.34 -5.34 3.43
N ILE A 510 -18.84 -6.50 3.03
CA ILE A 510 -19.56 -7.77 3.18
C ILE A 510 -18.75 -8.89 3.84
N TYR A 511 -17.41 -8.81 3.84
CA TYR A 511 -16.59 -9.91 4.33
C TYR A 511 -15.23 -9.47 4.88
N PHE A 512 -14.78 -10.17 5.94
CA PHE A 512 -13.45 -10.04 6.52
C PHE A 512 -12.45 -10.77 5.61
N GLY A 513 -11.78 -10.04 4.73
CA GLY A 513 -10.76 -10.60 3.86
C GLY A 513 -10.04 -9.49 3.12
N GLU A 514 -8.82 -9.17 3.57
CA GLU A 514 -7.85 -8.51 2.70
C GLU A 514 -7.50 -9.49 1.60
N SER A 515 -7.39 -8.97 0.37
CA SER A 515 -7.11 -9.73 -0.84
C SER A 515 -8.19 -10.77 -1.15
N GLY A 516 -8.24 -11.19 -2.41
CA GLY A 516 -9.08 -12.31 -2.81
C GLY A 516 -9.68 -12.12 -4.19
N GLU A 517 -9.63 -13.19 -4.97
CA GLU A 517 -10.53 -13.37 -6.09
C GLU A 517 -11.98 -13.30 -5.58
N ASN A 518 -12.90 -12.84 -6.41
CA ASN A 518 -14.33 -12.81 -6.15
C ASN A 518 -15.09 -12.98 -7.47
N PHE A 519 -16.18 -13.74 -7.49
CA PHE A 519 -17.06 -13.80 -8.68
C PHE A 519 -18.50 -14.12 -8.30
N PHE A 520 -19.41 -13.76 -9.21
CA PHE A 520 -20.83 -14.06 -9.12
C PHE A 520 -21.18 -15.36 -9.84
N ASP A 521 -22.13 -16.11 -9.29
CA ASP A 521 -22.75 -17.20 -10.04
C ASP A 521 -23.31 -16.69 -11.37
N ILE A 522 -23.15 -17.50 -12.43
CA ILE A 522 -23.53 -17.14 -13.79
C ILE A 522 -25.04 -16.94 -13.98
N SER A 523 -25.87 -17.49 -13.07
CA SER A 523 -27.32 -17.50 -13.17
C SER A 523 -28.04 -16.72 -12.07
N ASP A 524 -27.38 -16.50 -10.93
CA ASP A 524 -27.97 -15.85 -9.76
C ASP A 524 -27.00 -14.87 -9.09
N ALA A 525 -27.25 -13.57 -9.23
CA ALA A 525 -26.43 -12.54 -8.59
C ALA A 525 -26.53 -12.52 -7.05
N GLN A 526 -27.50 -13.22 -6.44
CA GLN A 526 -27.54 -13.41 -4.99
C GLN A 526 -26.54 -14.46 -4.50
N THR A 527 -26.01 -15.27 -5.42
CA THR A 527 -25.01 -16.29 -5.16
C THR A 527 -23.66 -15.81 -5.67
N PHE A 528 -22.70 -15.67 -4.77
CA PHE A 528 -21.35 -15.28 -5.14
C PHE A 528 -20.32 -15.79 -4.14
N TYR A 529 -19.07 -15.74 -4.56
CA TYR A 529 -17.95 -16.31 -3.84
C TYR A 529 -16.89 -15.26 -3.60
N VAL A 530 -16.32 -15.32 -2.40
CA VAL A 530 -15.25 -14.44 -1.96
C VAL A 530 -14.16 -15.27 -1.29
N SER A 531 -12.95 -14.77 -1.33
CA SER A 531 -11.82 -15.32 -0.59
C SER A 531 -11.10 -14.22 0.18
N GLY A 532 -10.25 -14.64 1.10
CA GLY A 532 -9.35 -13.76 1.83
C GLY A 532 -8.16 -14.56 2.32
N TYR A 533 -7.04 -13.87 2.54
CA TYR A 533 -5.81 -14.50 2.99
C TYR A 533 -6.02 -15.28 4.32
N GLY A 534 -5.96 -16.62 4.27
CA GLY A 534 -6.26 -17.47 5.44
C GLY A 534 -7.74 -17.52 5.87
N GLY A 535 -8.63 -16.78 5.19
CA GLY A 535 -10.07 -16.70 5.48
C GLY A 535 -10.89 -17.87 4.92
N GLY A 536 -10.30 -18.66 4.02
CA GLY A 536 -10.95 -19.73 3.29
C GLY A 536 -11.81 -19.23 2.14
N PHE A 537 -12.33 -20.18 1.35
CA PHE A 537 -13.24 -19.93 0.25
C PHE A 537 -14.68 -19.88 0.76
N ARG A 538 -15.35 -18.74 0.58
CA ARG A 538 -16.68 -18.48 1.13
C ARG A 538 -17.71 -18.30 0.04
N ARG A 539 -18.91 -18.77 0.30
CA ARG A 539 -20.09 -18.59 -0.54
C ARG A 539 -21.19 -17.89 0.22
N THR A 540 -21.88 -16.96 -0.44
CA THR A 540 -23.21 -16.50 -0.05
C THR A 540 -24.24 -16.97 -1.08
N THR A 541 -25.49 -17.11 -0.64
CA THR A 541 -26.66 -17.35 -1.52
C THR A 541 -27.78 -16.35 -1.21
N ASN A 542 -27.44 -15.25 -0.53
CA ASN A 542 -28.38 -14.24 -0.06
C ASN A 542 -27.78 -12.82 -0.18
N GLY A 543 -26.99 -12.58 -1.23
CA GLY A 543 -26.48 -11.26 -1.57
C GLY A 543 -25.48 -10.70 -0.55
N GLY A 544 -24.71 -11.58 0.10
CA GLY A 544 -23.68 -11.18 1.09
C GLY A 544 -24.22 -10.98 2.51
N SER A 545 -25.49 -11.32 2.78
CA SER A 545 -26.05 -11.21 4.14
C SER A 545 -25.44 -12.22 5.11
N SER A 546 -25.05 -13.41 4.61
CA SER A 546 -24.26 -14.39 5.36
C SER A 546 -23.40 -15.25 4.43
N PHE A 547 -22.33 -15.81 5.00
CA PHE A 547 -21.35 -16.62 4.28
C PHE A 547 -21.17 -18.00 4.91
N GLN A 548 -21.04 -19.02 4.05
CA GLN A 548 -20.67 -20.38 4.41
C GLN A 548 -19.23 -20.66 3.97
N ASN A 549 -18.45 -21.35 4.80
CA ASN A 549 -17.16 -21.87 4.36
C ASN A 549 -17.38 -23.08 3.45
N VAL A 550 -16.93 -22.97 2.21
CA VAL A 550 -17.02 -24.03 1.19
C VAL A 550 -15.63 -24.48 0.74
N THR A 551 -14.58 -24.18 1.52
CA THR A 551 -13.23 -24.70 1.27
C THR A 551 -13.22 -26.23 1.30
N PRO A 552 -12.58 -26.92 0.33
CA PRO A 552 -12.46 -28.38 0.36
C PRO A 552 -11.85 -28.90 1.67
N GLN A 553 -12.32 -30.05 2.15
CA GLN A 553 -11.82 -30.62 3.39
C GLN A 553 -10.31 -30.91 3.30
N GLY A 554 -9.56 -30.47 4.32
CA GLY A 554 -8.11 -30.65 4.39
C GLY A 554 -7.30 -29.66 3.55
N VAL A 555 -7.95 -28.75 2.83
CA VAL A 555 -7.29 -27.68 2.07
C VAL A 555 -7.21 -26.41 2.91
N SER A 556 -6.01 -25.81 2.95
CA SER A 556 -5.79 -24.51 3.58
C SER A 556 -5.57 -23.45 2.50
N LEU A 557 -6.29 -22.33 2.58
CA LEU A 557 -6.25 -21.27 1.58
C LEU A 557 -5.32 -20.12 2.00
N TYR A 558 -4.03 -20.29 1.74
CA TYR A 558 -2.98 -19.33 2.07
C TYR A 558 -2.24 -18.79 0.83
N ASN A 559 -2.82 -18.98 -0.35
CA ASN A 559 -2.43 -18.26 -1.57
C ASN A 559 -2.77 -16.78 -1.38
N TRP A 560 -1.95 -15.87 -1.93
CA TRP A 560 -2.28 -14.45 -1.91
C TRP A 560 -3.60 -14.20 -2.67
N LEU A 561 -3.67 -14.67 -3.91
CA LEU A 561 -4.89 -14.74 -4.72
C LEU A 561 -5.05 -16.18 -5.20
N ALA A 562 -5.93 -16.94 -4.56
CA ALA A 562 -6.24 -18.30 -5.00
C ALA A 562 -7.18 -18.25 -6.22
N PRO A 563 -6.83 -18.86 -7.36
CA PRO A 563 -7.67 -18.81 -8.54
C PRO A 563 -8.89 -19.72 -8.38
N PHE A 564 -10.06 -19.21 -8.73
CA PHE A 564 -11.28 -19.98 -8.82
C PHE A 564 -12.21 -19.41 -9.88
N THR A 565 -13.03 -20.27 -10.44
CA THR A 565 -13.93 -19.91 -11.53
C THR A 565 -15.16 -20.83 -11.54
N SER A 566 -16.17 -20.47 -12.33
CA SER A 566 -17.38 -21.27 -12.51
C SER A 566 -17.38 -21.98 -13.85
N HIS A 567 -18.15 -23.06 -13.94
CA HIS A 567 -18.47 -23.65 -15.22
C HIS A 567 -19.34 -22.66 -16.03
N PRO A 568 -19.03 -22.41 -17.31
CA PRO A 568 -19.64 -21.32 -18.09
C PRO A 568 -21.14 -21.50 -18.35
N ASN A 569 -21.65 -22.73 -18.22
CA ASN A 569 -23.04 -23.08 -18.53
C ASN A 569 -23.75 -23.88 -17.41
N ASP A 570 -23.11 -24.09 -16.26
CA ASP A 570 -23.69 -24.86 -15.15
C ASP A 570 -23.44 -24.13 -13.82
N PRO A 571 -24.46 -23.45 -13.27
CA PRO A 571 -24.31 -22.67 -12.03
C PRO A 571 -24.05 -23.54 -10.79
N ASN A 572 -24.18 -24.87 -10.88
CA ASN A 572 -23.82 -25.74 -9.76
C ASN A 572 -22.35 -26.12 -9.74
N THR A 573 -21.65 -25.95 -10.87
CA THR A 573 -20.29 -26.43 -11.04
C THR A 573 -19.27 -25.31 -10.88
N ILE A 574 -18.36 -25.46 -9.92
CA ILE A 574 -17.29 -24.50 -9.63
C ILE A 574 -15.95 -25.20 -9.48
N PHE A 575 -14.88 -24.44 -9.71
CA PHE A 575 -13.51 -24.92 -9.65
C PHE A 575 -12.64 -24.05 -8.75
N LEU A 576 -11.71 -24.68 -8.04
CA LEU A 576 -10.76 -24.01 -7.16
C LEU A 576 -9.35 -24.56 -7.41
N GLY A 577 -8.39 -23.66 -7.60
CA GLY A 577 -6.97 -23.99 -7.69
C GLY A 577 -6.26 -23.67 -6.38
N VAL A 578 -5.57 -24.66 -5.81
CA VAL A 578 -4.62 -24.46 -4.69
C VAL A 578 -3.27 -25.04 -5.08
N ASN A 579 -2.91 -26.26 -4.67
CA ASN A 579 -1.78 -27.01 -5.26
C ASN A 579 -2.23 -27.98 -6.36
N ASP A 580 -3.55 -28.18 -6.43
CA ASP A 580 -4.25 -29.05 -7.34
C ASP A 580 -5.56 -28.37 -7.72
N VAL A 581 -6.20 -28.86 -8.77
CA VAL A 581 -7.52 -28.41 -9.21
C VAL A 581 -8.60 -29.23 -8.52
N TYR A 582 -9.55 -28.55 -7.91
CA TYR A 582 -10.73 -29.14 -7.28
C TYR A 582 -11.97 -28.71 -8.04
N ARG A 583 -12.97 -29.60 -8.14
CA ARG A 583 -14.27 -29.32 -8.73
C ARG A 583 -15.38 -29.67 -7.76
N SER A 584 -16.40 -28.83 -7.69
CA SER A 584 -17.65 -29.12 -7.01
C SER A 584 -18.78 -29.10 -8.01
N PHE A 585 -19.75 -30.01 -7.89
CA PHE A 585 -21.00 -30.05 -8.66
C PHE A 585 -22.21 -29.54 -7.86
N ASN A 586 -21.97 -28.98 -6.67
CA ASN A 586 -23.00 -28.54 -5.75
C ASN A 586 -22.57 -27.26 -5.02
N GLN A 587 -22.00 -26.33 -5.78
CA GLN A 587 -21.66 -24.99 -5.34
C GLN A 587 -20.70 -24.97 -4.12
N GLY A 588 -19.85 -25.99 -3.98
CA GLY A 588 -18.84 -26.09 -2.93
C GLY A 588 -19.25 -26.88 -1.69
N SER A 589 -20.39 -27.59 -1.71
CA SER A 589 -20.82 -28.43 -0.58
C SER A 589 -20.01 -29.73 -0.48
N SER A 590 -19.53 -30.25 -1.60
CA SER A 590 -18.54 -31.34 -1.68
C SER A 590 -17.63 -31.12 -2.89
N TRP A 591 -16.42 -31.68 -2.82
CA TRP A 591 -15.38 -31.47 -3.82
C TRP A 591 -14.74 -32.77 -4.27
N ASP A 592 -14.55 -32.90 -5.58
CA ASP A 592 -13.69 -33.89 -6.22
C ASP A 592 -12.33 -33.26 -6.51
N LYS A 593 -11.26 -34.00 -6.29
CA LYS A 593 -9.92 -33.59 -6.70
C LYS A 593 -9.70 -34.03 -8.15
N LEU A 594 -9.45 -33.08 -9.05
CA LEU A 594 -9.27 -33.33 -10.49
C LEU A 594 -7.81 -33.60 -10.88
N SER A 595 -6.85 -33.18 -10.07
CA SER A 595 -5.44 -33.42 -10.32
C SER A 595 -4.74 -33.99 -9.09
N GLU A 596 -3.63 -34.70 -9.31
CA GLU A 596 -2.76 -35.16 -8.22
C GLU A 596 -1.35 -34.60 -8.42
N ASN A 597 -0.90 -33.80 -7.45
CA ASN A 597 0.44 -33.23 -7.41
C ASN A 597 0.77 -32.36 -8.63
N LEU A 598 -0.21 -31.62 -9.16
CA LEU A 598 -0.07 -30.87 -10.41
C LEU A 598 1.09 -29.87 -10.36
N SER A 599 1.12 -29.02 -9.34
CA SER A 599 2.15 -27.98 -9.17
C SER A 599 3.23 -28.35 -8.14
N LEU A 600 3.19 -29.57 -7.59
CA LEU A 600 4.08 -30.15 -6.57
C LEU A 600 4.26 -29.27 -5.31
N SER A 601 5.06 -28.21 -5.41
CA SER A 601 5.49 -27.34 -4.32
C SER A 601 5.10 -25.86 -4.50
N SER A 602 4.43 -25.51 -5.60
CA SER A 602 4.00 -24.13 -5.88
C SER A 602 2.49 -23.99 -5.85
N GLN A 603 1.98 -22.90 -5.31
CA GLN A 603 0.56 -22.59 -5.35
C GLN A 603 0.15 -22.14 -6.75
N LEU A 604 -1.00 -22.63 -7.23
CA LEU A 604 -1.65 -22.16 -8.44
C LEU A 604 -2.07 -20.70 -8.24
N THR A 605 -1.80 -19.90 -9.27
CA THR A 605 -2.15 -18.47 -9.37
C THR A 605 -3.17 -18.22 -10.48
N LEU A 606 -3.45 -19.23 -11.31
CA LEU A 606 -4.35 -19.14 -12.43
C LEU A 606 -5.18 -20.42 -12.62
N LEU A 607 -6.45 -20.25 -13.00
CA LEU A 607 -7.36 -21.35 -13.37
C LEU A 607 -8.44 -20.83 -14.33
N GLU A 608 -8.44 -21.33 -15.56
CA GLU A 608 -9.36 -20.96 -16.63
C GLU A 608 -10.12 -22.17 -17.16
N VAL A 609 -11.41 -21.98 -17.48
CA VAL A 609 -12.30 -23.00 -18.06
C VAL A 609 -12.83 -22.46 -19.38
N ALA A 610 -12.66 -23.21 -20.47
CA ALA A 610 -13.03 -22.73 -21.79
C ALA A 610 -14.56 -22.54 -21.92
N PRO A 611 -15.07 -21.35 -22.28
CA PRO A 611 -16.51 -21.10 -22.35
C PRO A 611 -17.27 -22.00 -23.35
N SER A 612 -16.61 -22.32 -24.48
CA SER A 612 -17.19 -23.13 -25.57
C SER A 612 -17.07 -24.64 -25.36
N ASN A 613 -16.15 -25.11 -24.50
CA ASN A 613 -16.00 -26.53 -24.16
C ASN A 613 -15.35 -26.70 -22.77
N PRO A 614 -16.15 -26.88 -21.71
CA PRO A 614 -15.67 -26.94 -20.33
C PRO A 614 -14.79 -28.16 -19.99
N GLU A 615 -14.67 -29.13 -20.90
CA GLU A 615 -13.67 -30.21 -20.78
C GLU A 615 -12.24 -29.69 -20.97
N VAL A 616 -12.08 -28.50 -21.58
CA VAL A 616 -10.80 -27.82 -21.73
C VAL A 616 -10.61 -26.81 -20.61
N MET A 617 -9.56 -27.03 -19.82
CA MET A 617 -9.19 -26.16 -18.70
C MET A 617 -7.69 -25.93 -18.70
N VAL A 618 -7.26 -24.79 -18.18
CA VAL A 618 -5.86 -24.47 -17.95
C VAL A 618 -5.67 -24.05 -16.50
N ALA A 619 -4.69 -24.64 -15.83
CA ALA A 619 -4.25 -24.25 -14.50
C ALA A 619 -2.80 -23.79 -14.57
N GLY A 620 -2.41 -22.82 -13.75
CA GLY A 620 -1.11 -22.18 -13.85
C GLY A 620 -0.49 -21.77 -12.54
N THR A 621 0.83 -21.76 -12.53
CA THR A 621 1.68 -21.04 -11.55
C THR A 621 2.34 -19.87 -12.28
N ALA A 622 3.16 -19.10 -11.55
CA ALA A 622 4.04 -18.09 -12.13
C ALA A 622 4.93 -18.59 -13.29
N ASN A 623 5.23 -19.90 -13.40
CA ASN A 623 6.21 -20.39 -14.40
C ASN A 623 5.69 -21.51 -15.31
N VAL A 624 4.60 -22.16 -14.94
CA VAL A 624 4.12 -23.35 -15.64
C VAL A 624 2.63 -23.28 -15.86
N LEU A 625 2.19 -23.57 -17.09
CA LEU A 625 0.80 -23.79 -17.46
C LEU A 625 0.58 -25.27 -17.76
N TRP A 626 -0.47 -25.84 -17.19
CA TRP A 626 -0.97 -27.18 -17.50
C TRP A 626 -2.36 -27.09 -18.11
N ARG A 627 -2.61 -27.89 -19.13
CA ARG A 627 -3.90 -27.96 -19.81
C ARG A 627 -4.45 -29.37 -19.78
N THR A 628 -5.74 -29.48 -19.55
CA THR A 628 -6.55 -30.68 -19.82
C THR A 628 -7.52 -30.43 -20.99
N LYS A 629 -7.91 -31.49 -21.69
CA LYS A 629 -8.94 -31.47 -22.75
C LYS A 629 -10.04 -32.51 -22.49
N ASP A 630 -10.02 -33.14 -21.32
CA ASP A 630 -10.85 -34.29 -20.95
C ASP A 630 -11.37 -34.17 -19.50
N GLY A 631 -11.63 -32.92 -19.08
CA GLY A 631 -12.30 -32.64 -17.82
C GLY A 631 -11.41 -32.90 -16.59
N GLY A 632 -10.09 -32.86 -16.76
CA GLY A 632 -9.09 -33.03 -15.71
C GLY A 632 -8.48 -34.43 -15.61
N GLN A 633 -8.82 -35.37 -16.51
CA GLN A 633 -8.25 -36.73 -16.44
C GLN A 633 -6.76 -36.75 -16.81
N ASN A 634 -6.36 -35.95 -17.79
CA ASN A 634 -4.97 -35.80 -18.21
C ASN A 634 -4.57 -34.32 -18.28
N TRP A 635 -3.41 -34.00 -17.74
CA TRP A 635 -2.82 -32.66 -17.72
C TRP A 635 -1.48 -32.65 -18.44
N GLU A 636 -1.33 -31.75 -19.41
CA GLU A 636 -0.10 -31.58 -20.20
C GLU A 636 0.48 -30.17 -19.99
N ILE A 637 1.79 -30.07 -19.87
CA ILE A 637 2.49 -28.77 -19.80
C ILE A 637 2.42 -28.10 -21.17
N ILE A 638 1.98 -26.84 -21.19
CA ILE A 638 1.85 -26.03 -22.43
C ILE A 638 2.73 -24.78 -22.44
N SER A 639 3.44 -24.47 -21.36
CA SER A 639 4.29 -23.27 -21.28
C SER A 639 5.72 -23.46 -21.80
N SER A 640 6.11 -24.67 -22.24
CA SER A 640 7.52 -24.97 -22.56
C SER A 640 8.13 -24.18 -23.71
N SER A 641 7.31 -23.56 -24.58
CA SER A 641 7.77 -22.71 -25.69
C SER A 641 7.54 -21.21 -25.43
N LEU A 642 6.98 -20.84 -24.28
CA LEU A 642 6.89 -19.44 -23.87
C LEU A 642 8.27 -18.95 -23.39
N PRO A 643 8.55 -17.63 -23.50
CA PRO A 643 9.67 -17.01 -22.82
C PRO A 643 9.63 -17.28 -21.31
N GLY A 644 10.81 -17.37 -20.68
CA GLY A 644 10.96 -17.71 -19.26
C GLY A 644 10.60 -16.60 -18.26
N PHE A 645 9.68 -15.70 -18.61
CA PHE A 645 9.15 -14.69 -17.69
C PHE A 645 7.92 -15.21 -16.94
N GLU A 646 7.60 -14.55 -15.84
CA GLU A 646 6.45 -14.91 -15.03
C GLU A 646 5.14 -14.80 -15.83
N ILE A 647 4.32 -15.85 -15.78
CA ILE A 647 2.95 -15.85 -16.29
C ILE A 647 2.07 -15.09 -15.30
N THR A 648 1.47 -14.00 -15.75
CA THR A 648 0.71 -13.07 -14.92
C THR A 648 -0.79 -13.29 -15.00
N ASP A 649 -1.30 -13.59 -16.20
CA ASP A 649 -2.72 -13.81 -16.45
C ASP A 649 -2.95 -14.52 -17.79
N MET A 650 -4.12 -15.11 -18.00
CA MET A 650 -4.50 -15.75 -19.25
C MET A 650 -6.02 -15.77 -19.43
N CYS A 651 -6.47 -15.86 -20.68
CA CYS A 651 -7.87 -16.07 -20.99
C CYS A 651 -8.04 -17.06 -22.16
N ILE A 652 -9.22 -17.69 -22.23
CA ILE A 652 -9.60 -18.62 -23.30
C ILE A 652 -10.72 -17.99 -24.13
N SER A 653 -10.61 -18.08 -25.47
CA SER A 653 -11.65 -17.57 -26.36
C SER A 653 -13.00 -18.23 -26.08
N SER A 654 -14.06 -17.40 -26.05
CA SER A 654 -15.43 -17.92 -25.92
C SER A 654 -15.94 -18.58 -27.20
N ALA A 655 -15.29 -18.37 -28.35
CA ALA A 655 -15.64 -18.98 -29.63
C ALA A 655 -14.89 -20.29 -29.92
N ASP A 656 -13.65 -20.43 -29.43
CA ASP A 656 -12.79 -21.59 -29.71
C ASP A 656 -12.01 -22.02 -28.46
N ALA A 657 -12.34 -23.20 -27.93
CA ALA A 657 -11.66 -23.78 -26.77
C ALA A 657 -10.18 -24.14 -27.03
N GLY A 658 -9.71 -24.12 -28.28
CA GLY A 658 -8.31 -24.27 -28.65
C GLY A 658 -7.53 -22.96 -28.70
N ARG A 659 -8.19 -21.81 -28.52
CA ARG A 659 -7.56 -20.50 -28.61
C ARG A 659 -7.33 -19.86 -27.24
N PHE A 660 -6.05 -19.66 -26.91
CA PHE A 660 -5.59 -19.11 -25.63
C PHE A 660 -4.83 -17.81 -25.84
N TYR A 661 -4.86 -16.95 -24.83
CA TYR A 661 -4.01 -15.76 -24.74
C TYR A 661 -3.38 -15.73 -23.36
N VAL A 662 -2.11 -15.37 -23.28
CA VAL A 662 -1.36 -15.31 -22.02
C VAL A 662 -0.55 -14.02 -21.96
N THR A 663 -0.51 -13.43 -20.78
CA THR A 663 0.36 -12.29 -20.47
C THR A 663 1.58 -12.75 -19.67
N LEU A 664 2.68 -12.07 -19.93
CA LEU A 664 3.94 -12.25 -19.23
C LEU A 664 4.34 -10.96 -18.51
N GLY A 665 4.88 -11.14 -17.32
CA GLY A 665 5.55 -10.11 -16.56
C GLY A 665 6.93 -9.76 -17.11
N GLY A 666 7.69 -9.06 -16.29
CA GLY A 666 9.07 -8.67 -16.55
C GLY A 666 9.25 -7.63 -17.66
N PHE A 667 10.52 -7.36 -17.95
CA PHE A 667 10.96 -6.23 -18.77
C PHE A 667 11.67 -6.66 -20.07
N SER A 668 11.10 -7.64 -20.78
CA SER A 668 11.52 -7.99 -22.15
C SER A 668 10.72 -7.22 -23.21
N GLU A 669 11.42 -6.42 -24.01
CA GLU A 669 10.79 -5.61 -25.05
C GLU A 669 10.14 -6.51 -26.12
N GLY A 670 8.86 -6.25 -26.42
CA GLY A 670 8.12 -7.01 -27.41
C GLY A 670 7.70 -8.42 -26.98
N GLU A 671 7.94 -8.85 -25.74
CA GLU A 671 7.50 -10.14 -25.21
C GLU A 671 6.59 -9.92 -23.98
N LYS A 672 5.30 -9.75 -24.25
CA LYS A 672 4.28 -9.40 -23.25
C LYS A 672 3.02 -10.23 -23.39
N VAL A 673 2.58 -10.48 -24.61
CA VAL A 673 1.33 -11.19 -24.89
C VAL A 673 1.56 -12.22 -25.97
N PHE A 674 1.12 -13.45 -25.71
CA PHE A 674 1.22 -14.57 -26.63
C PHE A 674 -0.15 -15.19 -26.84
N THR A 675 -0.42 -15.65 -28.06
CA THR A 675 -1.62 -16.41 -28.39
C THR A 675 -1.27 -17.82 -28.83
N SER A 676 -2.18 -18.76 -28.60
CA SER A 676 -2.12 -20.10 -29.17
C SER A 676 -3.45 -20.40 -29.85
N ASN A 677 -3.41 -21.02 -31.03
CA ASN A 677 -4.60 -21.47 -31.77
C ASN A 677 -4.72 -23.00 -31.83
N ASN A 678 -3.97 -23.71 -30.98
CA ASN A 678 -3.90 -25.17 -30.99
C ASN A 678 -3.75 -25.75 -29.59
N TYR A 679 -4.55 -25.23 -28.65
CA TYR A 679 -4.58 -25.68 -27.26
C TYR A 679 -3.24 -25.45 -26.54
N GLY A 680 -2.46 -24.41 -26.86
CA GLY A 680 -1.18 -24.16 -26.20
C GLY A 680 -0.03 -25.08 -26.64
N VAL A 681 -0.17 -25.81 -27.76
CA VAL A 681 0.94 -26.62 -28.32
C VAL A 681 2.03 -25.73 -28.88
N THR A 682 1.65 -24.62 -29.52
CA THR A 682 2.56 -23.57 -29.97
C THR A 682 2.02 -22.20 -29.59
N TRP A 683 2.93 -21.27 -29.33
CA TRP A 683 2.62 -19.89 -29.00
C TRP A 683 3.18 -18.93 -30.05
N GLU A 684 2.39 -17.92 -30.39
CA GLU A 684 2.74 -16.83 -31.29
C GLU A 684 2.75 -15.52 -30.50
N ASN A 685 3.80 -14.72 -30.68
CA ASN A 685 3.93 -13.43 -30.02
C ASN A 685 3.03 -12.39 -30.70
N ILE A 686 2.13 -11.79 -29.93
CA ILE A 686 1.20 -10.75 -30.38
C ILE A 686 1.36 -9.44 -29.58
N SER A 687 2.52 -9.23 -28.96
CA SER A 687 2.78 -8.07 -28.11
C SER A 687 2.83 -6.74 -28.89
N LEU A 688 3.00 -6.80 -30.20
CA LEU A 688 3.06 -5.63 -31.10
C LEU A 688 4.02 -4.56 -30.56
N ASN A 689 3.48 -3.37 -30.23
CA ASN A 689 4.21 -2.21 -29.72
C ASN A 689 3.89 -1.88 -28.25
N LEU A 690 3.39 -2.86 -27.49
CA LEU A 690 3.11 -2.69 -26.07
C LEU A 690 4.36 -2.17 -25.33
N PRO A 691 4.17 -1.34 -24.30
CA PRO A 691 5.28 -0.81 -23.52
C PRO A 691 6.07 -1.93 -22.84
N ASN A 692 7.37 -1.70 -22.65
CA ASN A 692 8.24 -2.65 -21.96
C ASN A 692 8.07 -2.56 -20.44
N VAL A 693 6.85 -2.84 -19.98
CA VAL A 693 6.46 -2.99 -18.57
C VAL A 693 5.66 -4.28 -18.44
N PRO A 694 5.62 -4.93 -17.27
CA PRO A 694 4.83 -6.15 -17.08
C PRO A 694 3.37 -5.98 -17.53
N ALA A 695 2.88 -6.89 -18.37
CA ALA A 695 1.45 -7.02 -18.60
C ALA A 695 0.86 -7.83 -17.45
N THR A 696 -0.15 -7.35 -16.75
CA THR A 696 -0.61 -7.98 -15.49
C THR A 696 -2.02 -8.56 -15.56
N CYS A 697 -2.73 -8.34 -16.66
CA CYS A 697 -4.10 -8.82 -16.86
C CYS A 697 -4.41 -8.90 -18.36
N ILE A 698 -5.28 -9.83 -18.75
CA ILE A 698 -5.86 -9.93 -20.10
C ILE A 698 -7.31 -10.40 -20.04
N VAL A 699 -8.17 -9.85 -20.89
CA VAL A 699 -9.59 -10.21 -20.93
C VAL A 699 -10.04 -10.35 -22.38
N TYR A 700 -10.54 -11.53 -22.73
CA TYR A 700 -11.06 -11.77 -24.06
C TYR A 700 -12.33 -10.95 -24.35
N GLN A 701 -12.33 -10.24 -25.49
CA GLN A 701 -13.51 -9.50 -25.92
C GLN A 701 -14.48 -10.43 -26.66
N ASN A 702 -15.61 -10.73 -26.01
CA ASN A 702 -16.63 -11.63 -26.55
C ASN A 702 -17.10 -11.23 -27.96
N ASN A 703 -17.31 -12.24 -28.81
CA ASN A 703 -17.71 -12.11 -30.23
C ASN A 703 -16.69 -11.43 -31.16
N THR A 704 -15.43 -11.34 -30.74
CA THR A 704 -14.32 -10.83 -31.57
C THR A 704 -13.16 -11.83 -31.58
N ASP A 705 -12.11 -11.59 -32.36
CA ASP A 705 -10.85 -12.34 -32.23
C ASP A 705 -9.85 -11.62 -31.30
N ASP A 706 -10.30 -10.55 -30.63
CA ASP A 706 -9.48 -9.65 -29.82
C ASP A 706 -9.49 -10.06 -28.34
N ALA A 707 -8.33 -9.89 -27.69
CA ALA A 707 -8.09 -10.17 -26.28
C ALA A 707 -7.25 -9.08 -25.63
#